data_AF-A0A2D5Z2V5-F1
#
_entry.id   AF-A0A2D5Z2V5-F1
#
_cell.length_a   1.000
_cell.length_b   1.000
_cell.length_c   1.000
_cell.angle_alpha   90.00
_cell.angle_beta   90.00
_cell.angle_gamma   90.00
#
_symmetry.space_group_name_H-M   'P 1'
#
loop_
_entity.id
_entity.type
_entity.pdbx_description
1 polymer ?
#
loop_
_entity_poly.entity_id
_entity_poly.type
_entity_poly.pdbx_seq_one_letter_code
_entity_poly.pdbx_strand_id
1 'polypeptide(L)'
;MNRVKPLVACLILACSSGLNGGVADFEYPVIGLYANYSQAAEDAGVNILFPSIYYYDFDLAAKQYSGKESDTWKRHADAAHRGGMKMIPSLAMAIDNPPDSKMADKTPAWVRDHPQFTEKKRDGSPSRPYGSINLSWGYPEVRAYKVEAVRRGVIRTGVDGVLLDYTRYFGPETGYSDIIVKQFKEKTGRDAFKIPIDDPEWLRFRADYITLFVRDLRKAMDGLEPRREIWACVDPDPQRCLRMSMNDWQEWAELGYLDGVLTMIYENDTNKTLQEAMIANAATRGMVPHIPMIAAGYAGNLVTPRSLREASLNCLKTGTPGVAYYRSDSVEKHNHWVTIKEVSGWDRKTVEAGRYNHFLNPGFEDRFEKWAIGDGRRLRITTDHARTGERSASMAVGHTASIVQIVDKGFLADKSTLEISAWLLQPVAPKKGHSADIIDRSAIALTVRVHYKDETEQSFRVPVTVEPGADWQQVRGAVPIRGSDELKFVIAGIEAASPLGPFQMDAGTVFVDDIEIGLSNADPTSSAAEVNLSEAPRENKRKINLVRGRCVTESSNNGANVEGANAVDGDLSVADHSSHSAWRSGRPAKDQWIKIYLPETYLISRVRLLNNASIYYYRTKSYKLEVSVDDVEYRQIAAGMLPNEGDTWTELNFDPVPARYIRFTGIDGYHHPGTVGLMEMEVY
;
A
#
# COMPACT_ATOMS: atom_id res chain seq x y z
N MET A 1 -43.01 -15.26 6.91
CA MET A 1 -42.91 -14.70 8.28
C MET A 1 -41.76 -13.70 8.29
N ASN A 2 -42.12 -12.43 8.48
CA ASN A 2 -41.29 -11.25 8.28
C ASN A 2 -40.09 -11.21 9.24
N ARG A 3 -38.86 -11.14 8.71
CA ARG A 3 -37.71 -10.58 9.44
C ARG A 3 -37.57 -9.12 9.05
N VAL A 4 -37.71 -8.28 10.07
CA VAL A 4 -37.74 -6.81 10.02
C VAL A 4 -36.37 -6.26 9.62
N LYS A 5 -36.34 -5.29 8.71
CA LYS A 5 -35.16 -4.48 8.35
C LYS A 5 -34.58 -3.81 9.61
N PRO A 6 -33.25 -3.69 9.82
CA PRO A 6 -32.74 -2.89 10.91
C PRO A 6 -33.00 -1.40 10.59
N LEU A 7 -34.01 -0.84 11.25
CA LEU A 7 -34.24 0.59 11.35
C LEU A 7 -33.15 1.20 12.24
N VAL A 8 -32.38 2.12 11.67
CA VAL A 8 -31.86 3.34 12.30
C VAL A 8 -31.05 3.15 13.59
N ALA A 9 -29.72 3.02 13.46
CA ALA A 9 -28.79 3.35 14.53
C ALA A 9 -28.53 4.87 14.54
N CYS A 10 -29.55 5.65 14.95
CA CYS A 10 -29.35 6.98 15.52
C CYS A 10 -28.73 6.80 16.90
N LEU A 11 -27.40 6.74 16.98
CA LEU A 11 -26.65 6.86 18.25
C LEU A 11 -25.19 7.29 17.99
N ILE A 12 -25.00 8.33 17.19
CA ILE A 12 -23.80 9.19 17.29
C ILE A 12 -24.29 10.59 17.59
N LEU A 13 -24.84 10.77 18.80
CA LEU A 13 -24.97 12.02 19.54
C LEU A 13 -25.57 11.69 20.92
N ALA A 14 -24.74 11.21 21.83
CA ALA A 14 -24.80 11.75 23.19
C ALA A 14 -23.83 12.93 23.23
N CYS A 15 -24.35 14.14 23.00
CA CYS A 15 -23.67 15.34 23.47
C CYS A 15 -23.54 15.25 25.01
N SER A 16 -22.53 15.94 25.55
CA SER A 16 -22.31 16.25 26.97
C SER A 16 -21.88 15.10 27.91
N SER A 17 -20.66 14.59 27.75
CA SER A 17 -19.73 14.27 28.85
C SER A 17 -18.52 13.55 28.25
N GLY A 18 -17.32 13.89 28.71
CA GLY A 18 -16.02 13.42 28.23
C GLY A 18 -15.99 12.07 27.50
N LEU A 19 -15.34 12.07 26.34
CA LEU A 19 -14.89 10.89 25.61
C LEU A 19 -14.11 9.97 26.55
N ASN A 20 -14.82 8.99 27.11
CA ASN A 20 -14.29 7.78 27.73
C ASN A 20 -14.98 6.52 27.15
N GLY A 21 -15.89 6.67 26.18
CA GLY A 21 -16.36 5.54 25.36
C GLY A 21 -15.31 5.23 24.31
N GLY A 22 -14.60 4.13 24.48
CA GLY A 22 -13.55 3.71 23.55
C GLY A 22 -14.09 3.42 22.15
N VAL A 23 -13.17 3.28 21.19
CA VAL A 23 -13.41 2.86 19.79
C VAL A 23 -14.20 1.53 19.65
N ALA A 24 -14.47 0.84 20.77
CA ALA A 24 -15.10 -0.47 20.89
C ALA A 24 -16.65 -0.48 20.84
N ASP A 25 -17.33 0.68 20.75
CA ASP A 25 -18.79 0.74 20.90
C ASP A 25 -19.61 0.55 19.60
N PHE A 26 -18.97 0.36 18.45
CA PHE A 26 -19.66 0.10 17.17
C PHE A 26 -19.67 -1.39 16.81
N GLU A 27 -20.86 -1.95 16.58
CA GLU A 27 -21.05 -3.34 16.10
C GLU A 27 -20.56 -3.52 14.65
N TYR A 28 -20.73 -2.50 13.81
CA TYR A 28 -20.37 -2.50 12.38
C TYR A 28 -19.36 -1.38 12.04
N PRO A 29 -18.52 -1.53 11.00
CA PRO A 29 -17.61 -0.49 10.54
C PRO A 29 -18.30 0.81 10.17
N VAL A 30 -17.71 1.95 10.54
CA VAL A 30 -18.11 3.25 10.02
C VAL A 30 -17.60 3.39 8.58
N ILE A 31 -18.50 3.65 7.64
CA ILE A 31 -18.18 3.79 6.21
C ILE A 31 -18.20 5.26 5.81
N GLY A 32 -17.05 5.74 5.36
CA GLY A 32 -16.89 7.06 4.75
C GLY A 32 -16.89 7.01 3.22
N LEU A 33 -17.37 8.06 2.56
CA LEU A 33 -17.29 8.17 1.10
C LEU A 33 -17.01 9.60 0.67
N TYR A 34 -15.98 9.80 -0.14
CA TYR A 34 -15.66 11.11 -0.73
C TYR A 34 -16.59 11.41 -1.90
N ALA A 35 -17.81 11.84 -1.60
CA ALA A 35 -18.86 12.07 -2.60
C ALA A 35 -19.97 12.98 -2.07
N ASN A 36 -20.79 13.45 -3.00
CA ASN A 36 -22.13 13.96 -2.69
C ASN A 36 -23.09 12.80 -2.39
N TYR A 37 -24.23 13.11 -1.78
CA TYR A 37 -25.31 12.14 -1.57
C TYR A 37 -25.75 11.46 -2.88
N SER A 38 -25.93 10.14 -2.82
CA SER A 38 -26.55 9.33 -3.85
C SER A 38 -27.31 8.15 -3.22
N GLN A 39 -28.32 7.62 -3.91
CA GLN A 39 -29.04 6.43 -3.43
C GLN A 39 -28.09 5.21 -3.34
N ALA A 40 -27.12 5.10 -4.25
CA ALA A 40 -26.13 4.02 -4.21
C ALA A 40 -25.27 4.04 -2.93
N ALA A 41 -24.92 5.24 -2.44
CA ALA A 41 -24.20 5.37 -1.16
C ALA A 41 -25.07 4.92 0.02
N GLU A 42 -26.35 5.29 0.04
CA GLU A 42 -27.31 4.84 1.06
C GLU A 42 -27.49 3.32 1.02
N ASP A 43 -27.71 2.74 -0.17
CA ASP A 43 -27.93 1.32 -0.38
C ASP A 43 -26.70 0.45 -0.04
N ALA A 44 -25.51 1.06 -0.08
CA ALA A 44 -24.23 0.45 0.31
C ALA A 44 -23.91 0.60 1.81
N GLY A 45 -24.72 1.34 2.58
CA GLY A 45 -24.52 1.52 4.02
C GLY A 45 -23.45 2.55 4.38
N VAL A 46 -23.27 3.59 3.57
CA VAL A 46 -22.39 4.73 3.90
C VAL A 46 -22.94 5.48 5.13
N ASN A 47 -22.06 5.89 6.05
CA ASN A 47 -22.42 6.65 7.25
C ASN A 47 -22.04 8.14 7.14
N ILE A 48 -20.91 8.44 6.48
CA ILE A 48 -20.36 9.80 6.40
C ILE A 48 -19.99 10.12 4.95
N LEU A 49 -20.49 11.25 4.46
CA LEU A 49 -20.14 11.81 3.15
C LEU A 49 -19.13 12.94 3.31
N PHE A 50 -18.07 12.89 2.51
CA PHE A 50 -17.02 13.92 2.39
C PHE A 50 -17.05 14.57 1.01
N PRO A 51 -18.10 15.35 0.68
CA PRO A 51 -18.20 15.98 -0.62
C PRO A 51 -17.05 16.97 -0.84
N SER A 52 -16.43 16.90 -2.01
CA SER A 52 -15.36 17.82 -2.39
C SER A 52 -15.91 19.21 -2.59
N ILE A 53 -15.47 20.13 -1.74
CA ILE A 53 -15.66 21.56 -1.92
C ILE A 53 -14.27 22.13 -2.18
N TYR A 54 -13.98 22.38 -3.46
CA TYR A 54 -12.69 22.94 -3.92
C TYR A 54 -12.28 24.27 -3.25
N TYR A 55 -13.15 24.85 -2.42
CA TYR A 55 -12.95 26.11 -1.74
C TYR A 55 -13.59 26.12 -0.36
N TYR A 56 -12.96 26.76 0.63
CA TYR A 56 -13.48 26.84 1.99
C TYR A 56 -14.72 27.75 2.14
N ASP A 57 -14.93 28.69 1.22
CA ASP A 57 -16.19 29.44 1.14
C ASP A 57 -17.23 28.67 0.32
N PHE A 58 -18.29 28.27 1.01
CA PHE A 58 -19.39 27.50 0.47
C PHE A 58 -20.11 28.21 -0.69
N ASP A 59 -20.15 29.55 -0.72
CA ASP A 59 -20.79 30.29 -1.82
C ASP A 59 -19.99 30.22 -3.11
N LEU A 60 -18.67 30.43 -3.01
CA LEU A 60 -17.79 30.37 -4.16
C LEU A 60 -17.75 28.95 -4.73
N ALA A 61 -17.74 27.95 -3.85
CA ALA A 61 -17.83 26.57 -4.27
C ALA A 61 -19.19 26.23 -4.90
N ALA A 62 -20.31 26.72 -4.34
CA ALA A 62 -21.63 26.50 -4.92
C ALA A 62 -21.77 27.13 -6.32
N LYS A 63 -21.21 28.33 -6.50
CA LYS A 63 -21.14 29.02 -7.81
C LYS A 63 -20.33 28.23 -8.82
N GLN A 64 -19.17 27.70 -8.42
CA GLN A 64 -18.34 26.86 -9.30
C GLN A 64 -19.07 25.58 -9.68
N TYR A 65 -19.74 24.95 -8.72
CA TYR A 65 -20.39 23.66 -8.90
C TYR A 65 -21.68 23.73 -9.74
N SER A 66 -22.53 24.74 -9.50
CA SER A 66 -23.90 24.76 -10.03
C SER A 66 -24.24 26.00 -10.87
N GLY A 67 -23.34 26.98 -10.95
CA GLY A 67 -23.60 28.27 -11.61
C GLY A 67 -24.65 29.15 -10.91
N LYS A 68 -25.20 28.72 -9.76
CA LYS A 68 -26.21 29.43 -8.96
C LYS A 68 -25.74 29.57 -7.51
N GLU A 69 -26.26 30.58 -6.79
CA GLU A 69 -26.00 30.79 -5.36
C GLU A 69 -26.97 30.05 -4.42
N SER A 70 -26.44 29.80 -3.22
CA SER A 70 -27.06 29.61 -1.89
C SER A 70 -27.43 28.22 -1.40
N ASP A 71 -28.16 27.38 -2.14
CA ASP A 71 -28.79 26.18 -1.51
C ASP A 71 -28.20 24.83 -1.90
N THR A 72 -27.24 24.75 -2.81
CA THR A 72 -26.73 23.46 -3.33
C THR A 72 -26.22 22.55 -2.20
N TRP A 73 -25.35 23.06 -1.34
CA TRP A 73 -24.79 22.30 -0.22
C TRP A 73 -25.83 21.97 0.84
N LYS A 74 -26.78 22.88 1.09
CA LYS A 74 -27.91 22.62 1.98
C LYS A 74 -28.76 21.46 1.49
N ARG A 75 -29.09 21.40 0.19
CA ARG A 75 -29.86 20.30 -0.40
C ARG A 75 -29.15 18.95 -0.27
N HIS A 76 -27.84 18.93 -0.46
CA HIS A 76 -27.04 17.72 -0.25
C HIS A 76 -27.00 17.31 1.22
N ALA A 77 -26.88 18.26 2.16
CA ALA A 77 -26.93 17.98 3.59
C ALA A 77 -28.30 17.43 4.01
N ASP A 78 -29.38 18.11 3.61
CA ASP A 78 -30.75 17.67 3.89
C ASP A 78 -31.03 16.28 3.29
N ALA A 79 -30.45 15.95 2.13
CA ALA A 79 -30.57 14.62 1.52
C ALA A 79 -29.78 13.55 2.28
N ALA A 80 -28.53 13.84 2.67
CA ALA A 80 -27.72 12.98 3.51
C ALA A 80 -28.43 12.65 4.83
N HIS A 81 -28.96 13.67 5.52
CA HIS A 81 -29.67 13.50 6.78
C HIS A 81 -30.94 12.66 6.64
N ARG A 82 -31.69 12.80 5.53
CA ARG A 82 -32.85 11.92 5.25
C ARG A 82 -32.44 10.45 5.06
N GLY A 83 -31.25 10.21 4.50
CA GLY A 83 -30.66 8.87 4.39
C GLY A 83 -29.91 8.40 5.64
N GLY A 84 -29.96 9.16 6.75
CA GLY A 84 -29.27 8.81 7.99
C GLY A 84 -27.75 8.99 7.97
N MET A 85 -27.22 9.75 7.00
CA MET A 85 -25.79 10.02 6.84
C MET A 85 -25.40 11.39 7.39
N LYS A 86 -24.19 11.50 7.94
CA LYS A 86 -23.54 12.79 8.16
C LYS A 86 -22.94 13.34 6.87
N MET A 87 -22.87 14.65 6.76
CA MET A 87 -22.15 15.36 5.69
C MET A 87 -21.09 16.26 6.31
N ILE A 88 -19.83 15.95 6.01
CA ILE A 88 -18.64 16.67 6.50
C ILE A 88 -17.83 17.08 5.26
N PRO A 89 -18.12 18.25 4.65
CA PRO A 89 -17.52 18.61 3.37
C PRO A 89 -16.00 18.83 3.46
N SER A 90 -15.27 18.37 2.43
CA SER A 90 -13.83 18.54 2.27
C SER A 90 -13.54 19.94 1.75
N LEU A 91 -12.92 20.80 2.56
CA LEU A 91 -12.66 22.20 2.25
C LEU A 91 -11.17 22.43 1.98
N ALA A 92 -10.82 22.86 0.77
CA ALA A 92 -9.44 23.23 0.46
C ALA A 92 -9.07 24.58 1.10
N MET A 93 -8.36 24.55 2.23
CA MET A 93 -8.14 25.74 3.06
C MET A 93 -7.04 26.67 2.56
N ALA A 94 -6.07 26.18 1.77
CA ALA A 94 -4.96 26.98 1.22
C ALA A 94 -5.16 27.44 -0.24
N ILE A 95 -6.35 27.22 -0.82
CA ILE A 95 -6.71 27.68 -2.16
C ILE A 95 -7.66 28.87 -1.96
N ASP A 96 -7.26 30.08 -2.40
CA ASP A 96 -7.95 31.35 -2.10
C ASP A 96 -8.79 31.93 -3.24
N ASN A 97 -8.80 31.28 -4.39
CA ASN A 97 -9.77 31.46 -5.48
C ASN A 97 -9.91 30.18 -6.33
N PRO A 98 -10.93 30.06 -7.19
CA PRO A 98 -11.11 28.89 -8.03
C PRO A 98 -9.94 28.65 -9.02
N PRO A 99 -9.51 27.39 -9.23
CA PRO A 99 -8.45 27.04 -10.19
C PRO A 99 -9.00 27.00 -11.63
N ASP A 100 -9.12 28.16 -12.27
CA ASP A 100 -9.19 28.31 -13.73
C ASP A 100 -8.96 29.80 -14.09
N SER A 101 -8.09 30.08 -15.07
CA SER A 101 -7.80 31.45 -15.52
C SER A 101 -9.04 32.15 -16.10
N LYS A 102 -10.07 31.40 -16.49
CA LYS A 102 -11.35 31.93 -16.97
C LYS A 102 -12.32 32.38 -15.86
N MET A 103 -11.99 32.15 -14.59
CA MET A 103 -12.76 32.57 -13.42
C MET A 103 -11.94 33.47 -12.47
N ALA A 104 -10.75 33.93 -12.90
CA ALA A 104 -9.89 34.81 -12.10
C ALA A 104 -10.55 36.16 -11.77
N ASP A 105 -11.49 36.61 -12.60
CA ASP A 105 -12.37 37.76 -12.39
C ASP A 105 -13.34 37.59 -11.19
N LYS A 106 -13.54 36.35 -10.72
CA LYS A 106 -14.37 36.00 -9.55
C LYS A 106 -13.59 35.84 -8.25
N THR A 107 -12.33 36.30 -8.20
CA THR A 107 -11.56 36.37 -6.94
C THR A 107 -12.37 37.19 -5.91
N PRO A 108 -12.57 36.68 -4.67
CA PRO A 108 -13.31 37.40 -3.65
C PRO A 108 -12.74 38.81 -3.44
N ALA A 109 -13.61 39.81 -3.29
CA ALA A 109 -13.21 41.22 -3.16
C ALA A 109 -12.15 41.41 -2.07
N TRP A 110 -12.36 40.80 -0.90
CA TRP A 110 -11.40 40.83 0.20
C TRP A 110 -10.00 40.34 -0.20
N VAL A 111 -9.90 39.26 -0.99
CA VAL A 111 -8.61 38.72 -1.48
C VAL A 111 -7.96 39.67 -2.48
N ARG A 112 -8.74 40.30 -3.37
CA ARG A 112 -8.21 41.28 -4.34
C ARG A 112 -7.72 42.56 -3.69
N ASP A 113 -8.43 43.02 -2.66
CA ASP A 113 -8.16 44.29 -1.99
C ASP A 113 -6.97 44.21 -1.02
N HIS A 114 -6.46 43.00 -0.74
CA HIS A 114 -5.34 42.76 0.17
C HIS A 114 -4.19 41.94 -0.47
N PRO A 115 -3.59 42.40 -1.59
CA PRO A 115 -2.52 41.67 -2.27
C PRO A 115 -1.27 41.43 -1.40
N GLN A 116 -1.05 42.27 -0.37
CA GLN A 116 0.04 42.11 0.60
C GLN A 116 -0.04 40.83 1.44
N PHE A 117 -1.21 40.18 1.48
CA PHE A 117 -1.40 38.91 2.18
C PHE A 117 -1.01 37.68 1.36
N THR A 118 -0.59 37.86 0.11
CA THR A 118 -0.15 36.75 -0.76
C THR A 118 1.02 36.00 -0.12
N GLU A 119 0.91 34.67 -0.05
CA GLU A 119 1.99 33.81 0.40
C GLU A 119 3.17 33.86 -0.59
N LYS A 120 4.39 33.80 -0.05
CA LYS A 120 5.62 33.89 -0.84
C LYS A 120 6.43 32.62 -0.72
N LYS A 121 7.13 32.31 -1.80
CA LYS A 121 8.19 31.32 -1.85
C LYS A 121 9.51 31.90 -1.36
N ARG A 122 10.49 31.04 -1.10
CA ARG A 122 11.84 31.40 -0.68
C ARG A 122 12.55 32.34 -1.66
N ASP A 123 12.24 32.25 -2.95
CA ASP A 123 12.78 33.14 -3.99
C ASP A 123 12.06 34.51 -4.07
N GLY A 124 11.06 34.74 -3.21
CA GLY A 124 10.25 35.95 -3.16
C GLY A 124 9.06 35.96 -4.13
N SER A 125 8.93 34.96 -5.01
CA SER A 125 7.80 34.85 -5.93
C SER A 125 6.51 34.44 -5.19
N PRO A 126 5.32 34.82 -5.70
CA PRO A 126 4.06 34.43 -5.08
C PRO A 126 3.81 32.91 -5.20
N SER A 127 3.28 32.31 -4.13
CA SER A 127 2.77 30.95 -4.15
C SER A 127 1.47 30.89 -4.96
N ARG A 128 1.42 30.01 -5.97
CA ARG A 128 0.26 29.85 -6.87
C ARG A 128 -0.11 28.38 -7.10
N PRO A 129 -0.65 27.67 -6.09
CA PRO A 129 -1.05 26.28 -6.24
C PRO A 129 -2.14 26.13 -7.29
N TYR A 130 -1.92 25.28 -8.30
CA TYR A 130 -2.87 25.07 -9.41
C TYR A 130 -3.32 26.37 -10.12
N GLY A 131 -2.45 27.38 -10.15
CA GLY A 131 -2.76 28.70 -10.73
C GLY A 131 -3.64 29.60 -9.85
N SER A 132 -4.02 29.14 -8.65
CA SER A 132 -4.84 29.88 -7.69
C SER A 132 -3.99 30.80 -6.81
N ILE A 133 -4.60 31.83 -6.22
CA ILE A 133 -4.03 32.65 -5.16
C ILE A 133 -3.92 31.78 -3.90
N ASN A 134 -2.83 31.98 -3.17
CA ASN A 134 -2.61 31.40 -1.86
C ASN A 134 -2.24 32.52 -0.89
N LEU A 135 -3.03 32.67 0.17
CA LEU A 135 -2.82 33.67 1.20
C LEU A 135 -1.99 33.11 2.34
N SER A 136 -1.16 33.98 2.94
CA SER A 136 -0.25 33.58 3.98
C SER A 136 -0.95 33.37 5.31
N TRP A 137 -0.66 32.22 5.94
CA TRP A 137 -1.11 31.89 7.28
C TRP A 137 -0.58 32.84 8.36
N GLY A 138 0.49 33.60 8.06
CA GLY A 138 1.12 34.52 9.01
C GLY A 138 0.21 35.66 9.49
N TYR A 139 -0.68 36.13 8.61
CA TYR A 139 -1.56 37.27 8.92
C TYR A 139 -2.79 36.84 9.72
N PRO A 140 -3.04 37.42 10.92
CA PRO A 140 -4.23 37.12 11.71
C PRO A 140 -5.54 37.43 10.96
N GLU A 141 -5.55 38.44 10.10
CA GLU A 141 -6.69 38.82 9.27
C GLU A 141 -7.07 37.71 8.28
N VAL A 142 -6.06 37.05 7.67
CA VAL A 142 -6.28 35.91 6.77
C VAL A 142 -6.89 34.73 7.52
N ARG A 143 -6.37 34.40 8.71
CA ARG A 143 -6.92 33.31 9.52
C ARG A 143 -8.36 33.61 9.95
N ALA A 144 -8.63 34.83 10.43
CA ALA A 144 -9.96 35.27 10.82
C ALA A 144 -10.97 35.24 9.66
N TYR A 145 -10.55 35.70 8.47
CA TYR A 145 -11.38 35.64 7.26
C TYR A 145 -11.79 34.21 6.91
N LYS A 146 -10.83 33.26 6.91
CA LYS A 146 -11.10 31.84 6.64
C LYS A 146 -12.02 31.23 7.68
N VAL A 147 -11.78 31.50 8.97
CA VAL A 147 -12.65 31.03 10.07
C VAL A 147 -14.08 31.51 9.87
N GLU A 148 -14.28 32.79 9.56
CA GLU A 148 -15.62 33.36 9.38
C GLU A 148 -16.31 32.85 8.12
N ALA A 149 -15.58 32.62 7.03
CA ALA A 149 -16.12 32.01 5.81
C ALA A 149 -16.65 30.60 6.10
N VAL A 150 -15.86 29.76 6.78
CA VAL A 150 -16.27 28.42 7.18
C VAL A 150 -17.47 28.47 8.13
N ARG A 151 -17.43 29.30 9.17
CA ARG A 151 -18.50 29.46 10.16
C ARG A 151 -19.84 29.84 9.52
N ARG A 152 -19.86 30.83 8.62
CA ARG A 152 -21.08 31.19 7.89
C ARG A 152 -21.58 30.06 7.00
N GLY A 153 -20.67 29.36 6.33
CA GLY A 153 -20.98 28.22 5.47
C GLY A 153 -21.66 27.08 6.22
N VAL A 154 -21.11 26.64 7.34
CA VAL A 154 -21.68 25.53 8.13
C VAL A 154 -23.03 25.88 8.73
N ILE A 155 -23.21 27.12 9.23
CA ILE A 155 -24.50 27.59 9.78
C ILE A 155 -25.58 27.57 8.70
N ARG A 156 -25.27 28.12 7.52
CA ARG A 156 -26.25 28.23 6.44
C ARG A 156 -26.65 26.88 5.88
N THR A 157 -25.69 25.98 5.72
CA THR A 157 -25.89 24.70 5.02
C THR A 157 -26.38 23.59 5.92
N GLY A 158 -26.12 23.69 7.23
CA GLY A 158 -26.54 22.69 8.20
C GLY A 158 -25.67 21.43 8.23
N VAL A 159 -24.54 21.40 7.51
CA VAL A 159 -23.59 20.28 7.50
C VAL A 159 -23.04 19.97 8.90
N ASP A 160 -22.67 18.72 9.16
CA ASP A 160 -22.32 18.22 10.49
C ASP A 160 -20.93 18.67 10.97
N GLY A 161 -20.08 19.07 10.02
CA GLY A 161 -18.72 19.52 10.30
C GLY A 161 -18.00 19.95 9.04
N VAL A 162 -16.68 20.02 9.13
CA VAL A 162 -15.78 20.26 7.99
C VAL A 162 -14.59 19.31 8.02
N LEU A 163 -14.17 18.87 6.84
CA LEU A 163 -12.93 18.13 6.64
C LEU A 163 -11.89 19.11 6.10
N LEU A 164 -10.87 19.38 6.90
CA LEU A 164 -9.75 20.27 6.57
C LEU A 164 -8.86 19.61 5.53
N ASP A 165 -8.99 20.06 4.29
CA ASP A 165 -8.22 19.61 3.15
C ASP A 165 -7.29 20.73 2.69
N TYR A 166 -6.16 20.39 2.07
CA TYR A 166 -5.11 21.36 1.69
C TYR A 166 -4.80 22.39 2.79
N THR A 167 -4.88 22.02 4.07
CA THR A 167 -4.62 22.91 5.21
C THR A 167 -3.13 22.91 5.49
N ARG A 168 -2.39 23.54 4.58
CA ARG A 168 -0.95 23.33 4.46
C ARG A 168 -0.25 24.48 3.74
N TYR A 169 1.06 24.37 3.69
CA TYR A 169 1.94 25.02 2.73
C TYR A 169 2.17 24.11 1.52
N PHE A 170 2.34 24.69 0.33
CA PHE A 170 2.54 23.93 -0.91
C PHE A 170 4.03 23.75 -1.20
N GLY A 171 4.68 22.94 -0.38
CA GLY A 171 6.10 22.62 -0.47
C GLY A 171 6.94 23.37 0.57
N PRO A 172 8.11 22.81 0.93
CA PRO A 172 9.00 23.38 1.94
C PRO A 172 9.55 24.76 1.54
N GLU A 173 9.47 25.14 0.27
CA GLU A 173 9.85 26.45 -0.26
C GLU A 173 8.83 27.56 -0.03
N THR A 174 7.65 27.28 0.50
CA THR A 174 6.61 28.29 0.78
C THR A 174 6.59 28.72 2.25
N GLY A 175 5.89 29.80 2.60
CA GLY A 175 5.88 30.33 3.98
C GLY A 175 6.97 31.36 4.26
N TYR A 176 7.38 32.08 3.23
CA TYR A 176 8.37 33.14 3.27
C TYR A 176 7.73 34.53 3.19
N SER A 177 6.46 34.66 3.57
CA SER A 177 5.83 35.98 3.67
C SER A 177 6.58 36.88 4.66
N ASP A 178 6.57 38.20 4.38
CA ASP A 178 7.41 39.17 5.08
C ASP A 178 7.16 39.16 6.59
N ILE A 179 5.90 38.96 6.99
CA ILE A 179 5.50 38.86 8.40
C ILE A 179 6.12 37.65 9.10
N ILE A 180 6.09 36.46 8.47
CA ILE A 180 6.62 35.22 9.05
C ILE A 180 8.14 35.32 9.18
N VAL A 181 8.83 35.76 8.13
CA VAL A 181 10.30 35.89 8.15
C VAL A 181 10.74 36.91 9.19
N LYS A 182 10.06 38.05 9.27
CA LYS A 182 10.32 39.08 10.29
C LYS A 182 10.14 38.50 11.70
N GLN A 183 9.02 37.85 11.97
CA GLN A 183 8.72 37.28 13.28
C GLN A 183 9.68 36.16 13.67
N PHE A 184 10.12 35.34 12.70
CA PHE A 184 11.14 34.32 12.94
C PHE A 184 12.46 34.96 13.37
N LYS A 185 12.93 35.96 12.62
CA LYS A 185 14.16 36.68 12.94
C LYS A 185 14.07 37.39 14.29
N GLU A 186 12.93 37.98 14.63
CA GLU A 186 12.70 38.60 15.94
C GLU A 186 12.71 37.57 17.09
N LYS A 187 12.13 36.38 16.88
CA LYS A 187 12.07 35.32 17.90
C LYS A 187 13.40 34.60 18.11
N THR A 188 14.15 34.33 17.04
CA THR A 188 15.32 33.44 17.07
C THR A 188 16.65 34.14 16.82
N GLY A 189 16.63 35.37 16.28
CA GLY A 189 17.83 36.07 15.79
C GLY A 189 18.38 35.51 14.46
N ARG A 190 17.80 34.43 13.92
CA ARG A 190 18.28 33.75 12.72
C ARG A 190 17.60 34.30 11.47
N ASP A 191 18.32 34.29 10.35
CA ASP A 191 17.78 34.69 9.05
C ASP A 191 17.23 33.45 8.31
N ALA A 192 15.91 33.41 8.09
CA ALA A 192 15.22 32.30 7.43
C ALA A 192 15.75 32.00 6.01
N PHE A 193 16.36 32.99 5.35
CA PHE A 193 16.96 32.78 4.02
C PHE A 193 18.35 32.14 4.07
N LYS A 194 19.02 32.18 5.23
CA LYS A 194 20.40 31.66 5.41
C LYS A 194 20.47 30.29 6.07
N ILE A 195 19.34 29.74 6.49
CA ILE A 195 19.25 28.40 7.11
C ILE A 195 18.77 27.35 6.09
N PRO A 196 19.02 26.05 6.33
CA PRO A 196 18.44 24.97 5.52
C PRO A 196 16.90 25.05 5.47
N ILE A 197 16.30 24.63 4.36
CA ILE A 197 14.85 24.72 4.15
C ILE A 197 14.06 23.78 5.07
N ASP A 198 14.73 22.71 5.47
CA ASP A 198 14.31 21.62 6.34
C ASP A 198 14.82 21.78 7.78
N ASP A 199 15.33 22.97 8.14
CA ASP A 199 15.69 23.30 9.51
C ASP A 199 14.47 23.06 10.43
N PRO A 200 14.58 22.19 11.46
CA PRO A 200 13.43 21.78 12.26
C PRO A 200 12.73 22.95 12.97
N GLU A 201 13.50 23.93 13.45
CA GLU A 201 12.94 25.13 14.11
C GLU A 201 12.14 25.98 13.12
N TRP A 202 12.62 26.11 11.87
CA TRP A 202 11.92 26.84 10.81
C TRP A 202 10.66 26.13 10.31
N LEU A 203 10.70 24.79 10.20
CA LEU A 203 9.54 23.99 9.84
C LEU A 203 8.43 24.15 10.90
N ARG A 204 8.78 23.97 12.18
CA ARG A 204 7.82 24.10 13.30
C ARG A 204 7.28 25.53 13.41
N PHE A 205 8.15 26.54 13.30
CA PHE A 205 7.73 27.94 13.37
C PHE A 205 6.68 28.31 12.30
N ARG A 206 6.81 27.76 11.08
CA ARG A 206 5.78 27.95 10.04
C ARG A 206 4.52 27.15 10.32
N ALA A 207 4.66 25.92 10.80
CA ALA A 207 3.52 25.07 11.16
C ALA A 207 2.63 25.71 12.24
N ASP A 208 3.24 26.42 13.20
CA ASP A 208 2.53 27.13 14.27
C ASP A 208 1.42 28.07 13.74
N TYR A 209 1.61 28.72 12.59
CA TYR A 209 0.58 29.61 12.03
C TYR A 209 -0.65 28.86 11.53
N ILE A 210 -0.47 27.65 11.00
CA ILE A 210 -1.59 26.78 10.64
C ILE A 210 -2.26 26.26 11.91
N THR A 211 -1.48 25.86 12.92
CA THR A 211 -2.01 25.46 14.23
C THR A 211 -2.85 26.58 14.87
N LEU A 212 -2.42 27.84 14.78
CA LEU A 212 -3.21 28.99 15.23
C LEU A 212 -4.55 29.10 14.48
N PHE A 213 -4.56 28.86 13.16
CA PHE A 213 -5.80 28.83 12.39
C PHE A 213 -6.74 27.72 12.87
N VAL A 214 -6.24 26.50 13.01
CA VAL A 214 -7.04 25.33 13.44
C VAL A 214 -7.61 25.54 14.85
N ARG A 215 -6.82 26.10 15.77
CA ARG A 215 -7.29 26.52 17.10
C ARG A 215 -8.44 27.52 17.02
N ASP A 216 -8.28 28.57 16.22
CA ASP A 216 -9.28 29.64 16.12
C ASP A 216 -10.56 29.13 15.43
N LEU A 217 -10.42 28.20 14.47
CA LEU A 217 -11.55 27.48 13.88
C LEU A 217 -12.28 26.63 14.91
N ARG A 218 -11.56 25.82 15.72
CA ARG A 218 -12.15 25.02 16.81
C ARG A 218 -12.98 25.88 17.76
N LYS A 219 -12.41 27.01 18.23
CA LYS A 219 -13.14 27.97 19.07
C LYS A 219 -14.41 28.48 18.42
N ALA A 220 -14.36 28.82 17.12
CA ALA A 220 -15.53 29.30 16.39
C ALA A 220 -16.60 28.22 16.23
N MET A 221 -16.21 26.96 15.99
CA MET A 221 -17.13 25.83 15.84
C MET A 221 -17.74 25.37 17.18
N ASP A 222 -17.01 25.47 18.29
CA ASP A 222 -17.51 25.18 19.64
C ASP A 222 -18.53 26.20 20.13
N GLY A 223 -18.51 27.42 19.57
CA GLY A 223 -19.52 28.44 19.85
C GLY A 223 -20.84 28.26 19.07
N LEU A 224 -20.98 27.20 18.26
CA LEU A 224 -22.19 26.90 17.49
C LEU A 224 -23.06 25.87 18.21
N GLU A 225 -24.37 26.01 18.03
CA GLU A 225 -25.36 25.02 18.47
C GLU A 225 -26.18 24.51 17.28
N PRO A 226 -26.14 23.20 16.95
CA PRO A 226 -25.30 22.17 17.57
C PRO A 226 -23.81 22.36 17.24
N ARG A 227 -22.94 21.87 18.12
CA ARG A 227 -21.47 21.83 17.92
C ARG A 227 -21.14 21.12 16.60
N ARG A 228 -20.23 21.69 15.82
CA ARG A 228 -19.78 21.15 14.53
C ARG A 228 -18.43 20.44 14.63
N GLU A 229 -18.29 19.35 13.88
CA GLU A 229 -17.07 18.54 13.87
C GLU A 229 -15.97 19.16 13.00
N ILE A 230 -14.70 18.94 13.38
CA ILE A 230 -13.52 19.28 12.57
C ILE A 230 -12.70 18.02 12.35
N TRP A 231 -12.62 17.59 11.10
CA TRP A 231 -11.79 16.46 10.68
C TRP A 231 -10.59 16.98 9.89
N ALA A 232 -9.49 16.22 9.83
CA ALA A 232 -8.34 16.56 8.99
C ALA A 232 -8.11 15.51 7.90
N CYS A 233 -7.97 15.94 6.65
CA CYS A 233 -7.58 15.11 5.50
C CYS A 233 -6.07 15.19 5.31
N VAL A 234 -5.34 14.11 5.60
CA VAL A 234 -3.86 14.17 5.77
C VAL A 234 -3.13 12.95 5.22
N ASP A 235 -1.82 13.09 5.03
CA ASP A 235 -0.94 11.93 4.80
C ASP A 235 -0.80 11.15 6.13
N PRO A 236 -0.72 9.80 6.08
CA PRO A 236 -0.70 8.98 7.29
C PRO A 236 0.53 9.20 8.18
N ASP A 237 1.68 9.65 7.63
CA ASP A 237 2.88 9.98 8.41
C ASP A 237 2.88 11.47 8.83
N PRO A 238 2.69 11.79 10.13
CA PRO A 238 2.69 13.17 10.60
C PRO A 238 4.03 13.88 10.39
N GLN A 239 5.14 13.15 10.47
CA GLN A 239 6.47 13.73 10.27
C GLN A 239 6.69 14.09 8.80
N ARG A 240 6.18 13.27 7.88
CA ARG A 240 6.16 13.61 6.45
C ARG A 240 5.26 14.83 6.18
N CYS A 241 4.06 14.89 6.77
CA CYS A 241 3.19 16.07 6.68
C CYS A 241 3.91 17.35 7.11
N LEU A 242 4.57 17.32 8.27
CA LEU A 242 5.30 18.46 8.82
C LEU A 242 6.44 18.89 7.90
N ARG A 243 7.30 17.95 7.46
CA ARG A 243 8.45 18.26 6.59
C ARG A 243 8.04 18.79 5.22
N MET A 244 7.01 18.21 4.60
CA MET A 244 6.66 18.52 3.21
C MET A 244 5.70 19.70 3.09
N SER A 245 4.92 19.97 4.13
CA SER A 245 3.76 20.85 4.02
C SER A 245 3.45 21.66 5.28
N MET A 246 4.27 21.52 6.32
CA MET A 246 4.13 22.17 7.62
C MET A 246 2.71 22.02 8.20
N ASN A 247 2.09 20.87 7.93
CA ASN A 247 0.82 20.45 8.51
C ASN A 247 1.15 19.55 9.71
N ASP A 248 0.72 19.95 10.89
CA ASP A 248 1.03 19.27 12.16
C ASP A 248 -0.23 18.66 12.77
N TRP A 249 -0.90 17.80 12.00
CA TRP A 249 -2.17 17.24 12.41
C TRP A 249 -2.09 16.39 13.68
N GLN A 250 -0.93 15.81 13.99
CA GLN A 250 -0.71 15.08 15.24
C GLN A 250 -0.82 16.04 16.43
N GLU A 251 -0.17 17.21 16.37
CA GLU A 251 -0.30 18.23 17.41
C GLU A 251 -1.76 18.72 17.53
N TRP A 252 -2.49 18.87 16.41
CA TRP A 252 -3.89 19.30 16.46
C TRP A 252 -4.80 18.27 17.16
N ALA A 253 -4.55 16.98 16.96
CA ALA A 253 -5.24 15.91 17.69
C ALA A 253 -4.88 15.94 19.19
N GLU A 254 -3.60 16.09 19.53
CA GLU A 254 -3.12 16.18 20.93
C GLU A 254 -3.71 17.38 21.69
N LEU A 255 -3.88 18.50 21.00
CA LEU A 255 -4.47 19.73 21.56
C LEU A 255 -6.01 19.71 21.59
N GLY A 256 -6.65 18.64 21.10
CA GLY A 256 -8.11 18.51 21.07
C GLY A 256 -8.80 19.45 20.07
N TYR A 257 -8.10 19.87 19.01
CA TYR A 257 -8.68 20.71 17.97
C TYR A 257 -9.43 19.92 16.88
N LEU A 258 -9.16 18.63 16.77
CA LEU A 258 -9.79 17.72 15.82
C LEU A 258 -10.78 16.79 16.54
N ASP A 259 -11.85 16.43 15.84
CA ASP A 259 -12.80 15.39 16.21
C ASP A 259 -12.49 14.05 15.54
N GLY A 260 -11.65 14.05 14.50
CA GLY A 260 -11.24 12.85 13.77
C GLY A 260 -10.16 13.13 12.73
N VAL A 261 -9.48 12.08 12.31
CA VAL A 261 -8.47 12.12 11.24
C VAL A 261 -8.89 11.18 10.11
N LEU A 262 -8.84 11.69 8.88
CA LEU A 262 -9.08 10.94 7.66
C LEU A 262 -7.77 10.89 6.86
N THR A 263 -7.11 9.73 6.81
CA THR A 263 -5.82 9.62 6.11
C THR A 263 -5.98 9.20 4.66
N MET A 264 -5.16 9.77 3.78
CA MET A 264 -5.18 9.50 2.35
C MET A 264 -4.25 8.35 2.02
N ILE A 265 -4.79 7.17 1.75
CA ILE A 265 -4.01 5.98 1.40
C ILE A 265 -4.21 5.65 -0.08
N TYR A 266 -3.24 6.06 -0.89
CA TYR A 266 -3.23 5.87 -2.34
C TYR A 266 -2.29 4.73 -2.74
N GLU A 267 -2.55 3.56 -2.17
CA GLU A 267 -1.73 2.36 -2.39
C GLU A 267 -2.49 1.33 -3.20
N ASN A 268 -1.78 0.69 -4.14
CA ASN A 268 -2.29 -0.49 -4.85
C ASN A 268 -1.95 -1.79 -4.11
N ASP A 269 -0.99 -1.73 -3.19
CA ASP A 269 -0.62 -2.84 -2.32
C ASP A 269 -1.36 -2.73 -1.00
N THR A 270 -2.22 -3.71 -0.73
CA THR A 270 -3.08 -3.68 0.46
C THR A 270 -2.30 -3.81 1.77
N ASN A 271 -1.05 -4.27 1.75
CA ASN A 271 -0.19 -4.26 2.94
C ASN A 271 0.45 -2.91 3.19
N LYS A 272 0.75 -2.15 2.15
CA LYS A 272 1.11 -0.75 2.36
C LYS A 272 -0.08 0.00 2.95
N THR A 273 -1.30 -0.33 2.53
CA THR A 273 -2.51 0.20 3.19
C THR A 273 -2.55 -0.11 4.68
N LEU A 274 -2.21 -1.36 5.07
CA LEU A 274 -2.08 -1.76 6.47
C LEU A 274 -1.01 -0.93 7.21
N GLN A 275 0.19 -0.83 6.65
CA GLN A 275 1.33 -0.11 7.26
C GLN A 275 1.01 1.37 7.47
N GLU A 276 0.50 2.04 6.44
CA GLU A 276 0.08 3.44 6.49
C GLU A 276 -1.01 3.66 7.55
N ALA A 277 -2.01 2.76 7.62
CA ALA A 277 -3.05 2.84 8.65
C ALA A 277 -2.47 2.70 10.07
N MET A 278 -1.47 1.83 10.27
CA MET A 278 -0.80 1.66 11.56
C MET A 278 0.04 2.86 11.97
N ILE A 279 0.75 3.50 11.04
CA ILE A 279 1.49 4.74 11.30
C ILE A 279 0.55 5.80 11.86
N ALA A 280 -0.61 5.99 11.21
CA ALA A 280 -1.61 6.95 11.66
C ALA A 280 -2.29 6.57 12.99
N ASN A 281 -2.56 5.28 13.25
CA ASN A 281 -3.05 4.83 14.55
C ASN A 281 -2.05 5.11 15.67
N ALA A 282 -0.75 4.86 15.42
CA ALA A 282 0.31 5.15 16.38
C ALA A 282 0.44 6.66 16.64
N ALA A 283 0.22 7.50 15.63
CA ALA A 283 0.24 8.95 15.78
C ALA A 283 -0.98 9.51 16.53
N THR A 284 -2.18 8.98 16.26
CA THR A 284 -3.43 9.39 16.93
C THR A 284 -3.54 8.87 18.36
N ARG A 285 -2.91 7.73 18.71
CA ARG A 285 -2.91 7.11 20.06
C ARG A 285 -4.31 6.99 20.68
N GLY A 286 -5.34 6.81 19.85
CA GLY A 286 -6.74 6.76 20.28
C GLY A 286 -7.31 8.09 20.82
N MET A 287 -6.60 9.22 20.72
CA MET A 287 -7.07 10.55 21.15
C MET A 287 -8.27 11.01 20.33
N VAL A 288 -8.27 10.69 19.04
CA VAL A 288 -9.35 10.93 18.08
C VAL A 288 -9.53 9.69 17.19
N PRO A 289 -10.74 9.42 16.67
CA PRO A 289 -10.95 8.36 15.70
C PRO A 289 -10.13 8.59 14.43
N HIS A 290 -9.51 7.53 13.93
CA HIS A 290 -8.83 7.50 12.65
C HIS A 290 -9.64 6.66 11.65
N ILE A 291 -10.01 7.25 10.51
CA ILE A 291 -10.64 6.53 9.40
C ILE A 291 -9.70 6.58 8.20
N PRO A 292 -9.12 5.46 7.75
CA PRO A 292 -8.30 5.45 6.54
C PRO A 292 -9.18 5.62 5.30
N MET A 293 -8.86 6.57 4.43
CA MET A 293 -9.51 6.75 3.13
C MET A 293 -8.67 6.14 2.01
N ILE A 294 -9.13 5.02 1.48
CA ILE A 294 -8.42 4.23 0.47
C ILE A 294 -8.86 4.62 -0.96
N ALA A 295 -7.91 4.63 -1.89
CA ALA A 295 -8.16 4.93 -3.32
C ALA A 295 -8.92 3.79 -4.02
N ALA A 296 -10.25 3.82 -3.98
CA ALA A 296 -11.11 2.81 -4.60
C ALA A 296 -11.13 2.93 -6.14
N GLY A 297 -10.16 2.34 -6.83
CA GLY A 297 -10.01 2.39 -8.29
C GLY A 297 -9.33 3.65 -8.83
N TYR A 298 -9.07 4.64 -7.97
CA TYR A 298 -8.57 5.95 -8.40
C TYR A 298 -7.09 5.87 -8.77
N ALA A 299 -6.73 6.44 -9.92
CA ALA A 299 -5.36 6.42 -10.46
C ALA A 299 -4.75 5.00 -10.61
N GLY A 300 -5.59 3.97 -10.76
CA GLY A 300 -5.14 2.58 -10.92
C GLY A 300 -4.91 1.82 -9.61
N ASN A 301 -5.21 2.42 -8.46
CA ASN A 301 -5.13 1.75 -7.16
C ASN A 301 -6.40 0.93 -6.90
N LEU A 302 -6.25 -0.27 -6.32
CA LEU A 302 -7.36 -1.12 -5.82
C LEU A 302 -8.54 -1.26 -6.80
N VAL A 303 -8.25 -1.51 -8.08
CA VAL A 303 -9.26 -1.50 -9.17
C VAL A 303 -10.18 -2.72 -9.19
N THR A 304 -9.89 -3.76 -8.39
CA THR A 304 -10.70 -4.98 -8.33
C THR A 304 -11.52 -5.02 -7.04
N PRO A 305 -12.77 -5.53 -7.05
CA PRO A 305 -13.55 -5.76 -5.84
C PRO A 305 -12.78 -6.49 -4.74
N ARG A 306 -11.97 -7.50 -5.11
CA ARG A 306 -11.12 -8.26 -4.19
C ARG A 306 -10.05 -7.41 -3.52
N SER A 307 -9.25 -6.65 -4.29
CA SER A 307 -8.19 -5.80 -3.71
C SER A 307 -8.76 -4.71 -2.80
N LEU A 308 -9.92 -4.13 -3.16
CA LEU A 308 -10.59 -3.17 -2.30
C LEU A 308 -11.11 -3.77 -0.99
N ARG A 309 -11.72 -4.97 -1.09
CA ARG A 309 -12.21 -5.73 0.07
C ARG A 309 -11.06 -6.01 1.03
N GLU A 310 -9.94 -6.47 0.51
CA GLU A 310 -8.77 -6.79 1.30
C GLU A 310 -8.10 -5.56 1.93
N ALA A 311 -7.94 -4.47 1.19
CA ALA A 311 -7.47 -3.20 1.75
C ALA A 311 -8.39 -2.71 2.89
N SER A 312 -9.71 -2.88 2.72
CA SER A 312 -10.69 -2.54 3.76
C SER A 312 -10.51 -3.41 5.01
N LEU A 313 -10.32 -4.72 4.84
CA LEU A 313 -10.04 -5.65 5.93
C LEU A 313 -8.75 -5.28 6.66
N ASN A 314 -7.68 -5.01 5.92
CA ASN A 314 -6.38 -4.64 6.47
C ASN A 314 -6.48 -3.36 7.31
N CYS A 315 -7.13 -2.32 6.79
CA CYS A 315 -7.42 -1.10 7.55
C CYS A 315 -8.14 -1.40 8.86
N LEU A 316 -9.29 -2.09 8.81
CA LEU A 316 -10.12 -2.35 9.98
C LEU A 316 -9.39 -3.18 11.04
N LYS A 317 -8.56 -4.14 10.63
CA LYS A 317 -7.75 -4.94 11.55
C LYS A 317 -6.69 -4.14 12.30
N THR A 318 -6.35 -2.92 11.88
CA THR A 318 -5.47 -2.06 12.67
C THR A 318 -6.16 -1.50 13.91
N GLY A 319 -7.46 -1.75 14.08
CA GLY A 319 -8.29 -1.21 15.16
C GLY A 319 -8.97 0.11 14.80
N THR A 320 -8.99 0.51 13.52
CA THR A 320 -9.72 1.70 13.10
C THR A 320 -11.24 1.46 13.26
N PRO A 321 -12.01 2.48 13.69
CA PRO A 321 -13.47 2.36 13.79
C PRO A 321 -14.18 2.16 12.44
N GLY A 322 -13.50 2.42 11.33
CA GLY A 322 -14.07 2.47 10.01
C GLY A 322 -13.04 2.55 8.90
N VAL A 323 -13.54 2.62 7.68
CA VAL A 323 -12.78 2.83 6.44
C VAL A 323 -13.58 3.74 5.52
N ALA A 324 -12.90 4.58 4.74
CA ALA A 324 -13.50 5.46 3.77
C ALA A 324 -13.00 5.18 2.35
N TYR A 325 -13.80 5.54 1.35
CA TYR A 325 -13.49 5.29 -0.05
C TYR A 325 -13.37 6.59 -0.83
N TYR A 326 -12.23 6.77 -1.50
CA TYR A 326 -11.98 7.94 -2.30
C TYR A 326 -12.70 7.86 -3.65
N ARG A 327 -13.69 8.75 -3.79
CA ARG A 327 -14.42 9.17 -4.98
C ARG A 327 -15.43 8.18 -5.56
N SER A 328 -16.71 8.54 -5.47
CA SER A 328 -17.84 7.74 -5.97
C SER A 328 -17.81 7.46 -7.46
N ASP A 329 -17.25 8.36 -8.28
CA ASP A 329 -17.11 8.11 -9.72
C ASP A 329 -16.15 6.95 -10.03
N SER A 330 -15.10 6.79 -9.22
CA SER A 330 -14.20 5.65 -9.32
C SER A 330 -14.83 4.37 -8.78
N VAL A 331 -15.59 4.47 -7.67
CA VAL A 331 -16.35 3.36 -7.08
C VAL A 331 -17.34 2.78 -8.11
N GLU A 332 -18.09 3.65 -8.79
CA GLU A 332 -19.02 3.26 -9.86
C GLU A 332 -18.29 2.59 -11.01
N LYS A 333 -17.23 3.22 -11.52
CA LYS A 333 -16.47 2.74 -12.68
C LYS A 333 -15.93 1.32 -12.51
N HIS A 334 -15.56 0.94 -11.28
CA HIS A 334 -14.94 -0.36 -10.99
C HIS A 334 -15.88 -1.31 -10.22
N ASN A 335 -17.19 -1.02 -10.21
CA ASN A 335 -18.22 -1.87 -9.59
C ASN A 335 -17.96 -2.17 -8.10
N HIS A 336 -17.44 -1.19 -7.36
CA HIS A 336 -17.07 -1.36 -5.97
C HIS A 336 -18.22 -1.22 -4.97
N TRP A 337 -19.42 -0.79 -5.41
CA TRP A 337 -20.58 -0.66 -4.52
C TRP A 337 -20.94 -1.96 -3.81
N VAL A 338 -20.80 -3.10 -4.49
CA VAL A 338 -21.05 -4.43 -3.90
C VAL A 338 -20.06 -4.71 -2.77
N THR A 339 -18.78 -4.40 -2.99
CA THR A 339 -17.73 -4.56 -1.96
C THR A 339 -17.96 -3.63 -0.78
N ILE A 340 -18.27 -2.35 -1.02
CA ILE A 340 -18.54 -1.38 0.06
C ILE A 340 -19.73 -1.84 0.90
N LYS A 341 -20.78 -2.36 0.26
CA LYS A 341 -21.94 -2.94 0.93
C LYS A 341 -21.62 -4.20 1.73
N GLU A 342 -20.71 -5.03 1.25
CA GLU A 342 -20.23 -6.18 2.00
C GLU A 342 -19.49 -5.72 3.27
N VAL A 343 -18.55 -4.79 3.11
CA VAL A 343 -17.73 -4.26 4.22
C VAL A 343 -18.59 -3.56 5.27
N SER A 344 -19.60 -2.79 4.86
CA SER A 344 -20.52 -2.11 5.78
C SER A 344 -21.34 -3.08 6.64
N GLY A 345 -21.51 -4.32 6.17
CA GLY A 345 -22.20 -5.40 6.90
C GLY A 345 -21.30 -6.29 7.75
N TRP A 346 -19.98 -6.06 7.79
CA TRP A 346 -19.08 -6.87 8.60
C TRP A 346 -19.30 -6.63 10.10
N ASP A 347 -19.28 -7.69 10.89
CA ASP A 347 -19.25 -7.59 12.36
C ASP A 347 -17.82 -7.27 12.83
N ARG A 348 -17.65 -6.16 13.55
CA ARG A 348 -16.31 -5.70 13.97
C ARG A 348 -15.62 -6.68 14.91
N LYS A 349 -16.35 -7.32 15.83
CA LYS A 349 -15.77 -8.32 16.73
C LYS A 349 -15.19 -9.50 15.95
N THR A 350 -15.86 -9.91 14.88
CA THR A 350 -15.40 -10.97 13.97
C THR A 350 -14.18 -10.52 13.17
N VAL A 351 -14.15 -9.28 12.67
CA VAL A 351 -12.99 -8.72 11.97
C VAL A 351 -11.77 -8.65 12.89
N GLU A 352 -11.94 -8.15 14.11
CA GLU A 352 -10.90 -8.01 15.14
C GLU A 352 -10.42 -9.36 15.68
N ALA A 353 -11.32 -10.34 15.85
CA ALA A 353 -10.96 -11.71 16.23
C ALA A 353 -10.33 -12.49 15.07
N GLY A 354 -10.52 -12.05 13.83
CA GLY A 354 -10.00 -12.71 12.64
C GLY A 354 -8.47 -12.61 12.54
N ARG A 355 -7.81 -13.68 12.11
CA ARG A 355 -6.34 -13.75 11.95
C ARG A 355 -5.83 -12.87 10.81
N TYR A 356 -4.72 -12.15 10.96
CA TYR A 356 -4.09 -11.45 9.85
C TYR A 356 -3.60 -12.46 8.80
N ASN A 357 -3.76 -12.14 7.51
CA ASN A 357 -2.95 -12.78 6.49
C ASN A 357 -1.60 -12.06 6.47
N HIS A 358 -0.56 -12.66 7.01
CA HIS A 358 0.75 -12.00 7.17
C HIS A 358 1.60 -11.99 5.89
N PHE A 359 1.06 -12.37 4.76
CA PHE A 359 1.76 -12.39 3.48
C PHE A 359 2.03 -10.98 2.93
N LEU A 360 3.27 -10.67 2.52
CA LEU A 360 3.73 -9.32 2.11
C LEU A 360 3.13 -8.75 0.81
N ASN A 361 2.41 -9.54 0.04
CA ASN A 361 1.79 -9.17 -1.22
C ASN A 361 0.50 -9.97 -1.33
N PRO A 362 -0.67 -9.53 -0.91
CA PRO A 362 -1.85 -10.30 -1.26
C PRO A 362 -2.34 -9.91 -2.67
N GLY A 363 -3.36 -10.61 -3.16
CA GLY A 363 -3.77 -10.58 -4.57
C GLY A 363 -2.99 -11.58 -5.43
N PHE A 364 -2.99 -12.85 -5.01
CA PHE A 364 -2.31 -13.98 -5.64
C PHE A 364 -2.50 -14.06 -7.15
N GLU A 365 -3.71 -13.79 -7.63
CA GLU A 365 -4.13 -13.97 -9.01
C GLU A 365 -3.95 -12.72 -9.86
N ASP A 366 -3.71 -11.58 -9.21
CA ASP A 366 -3.38 -10.29 -9.82
C ASP A 366 -1.89 -10.12 -10.07
N ARG A 367 -1.04 -10.83 -9.31
CA ARG A 367 0.42 -10.69 -9.33
C ARG A 367 1.13 -12.04 -9.30
N PHE A 368 0.52 -13.07 -9.87
CA PHE A 368 0.96 -14.47 -9.81
C PHE A 368 2.44 -14.68 -10.15
N GLU A 369 2.92 -13.92 -11.13
CA GLU A 369 4.32 -13.92 -11.57
C GLU A 369 5.30 -13.58 -10.44
N LYS A 370 4.86 -12.87 -9.39
CA LYS A 370 5.69 -12.55 -8.22
C LYS A 370 5.75 -13.66 -7.18
N TRP A 371 4.94 -14.72 -7.34
CA TRP A 371 4.74 -15.77 -6.34
C TRP A 371 5.14 -17.14 -6.90
N ALA A 372 4.97 -17.30 -8.21
CA ALA A 372 5.34 -18.50 -8.95
C ALA A 372 6.86 -18.66 -8.99
N ILE A 373 7.36 -19.77 -8.44
CA ILE A 373 8.77 -20.19 -8.53
C ILE A 373 8.81 -21.62 -9.09
N GLY A 374 9.65 -21.85 -10.10
CA GLY A 374 9.84 -23.16 -10.72
C GLY A 374 9.54 -23.16 -12.22
N ASP A 375 9.08 -24.29 -12.75
CA ASP A 375 8.74 -24.41 -14.18
C ASP A 375 7.48 -23.61 -14.54
N GLY A 376 7.67 -22.40 -15.05
CA GLY A 376 6.60 -21.47 -15.44
C GLY A 376 5.63 -22.02 -16.48
N ARG A 377 5.98 -23.07 -17.24
CA ARG A 377 5.05 -23.69 -18.22
C ARG A 377 3.90 -24.44 -17.53
N ARG A 378 4.11 -24.83 -16.27
CA ARG A 378 3.20 -25.61 -15.41
C ARG A 378 2.40 -24.75 -14.44
N LEU A 379 2.61 -23.43 -14.45
CA LEU A 379 1.99 -22.46 -13.57
C LEU A 379 1.22 -21.43 -14.41
N ARG A 380 -0.09 -21.29 -14.19
CA ARG A 380 -0.92 -20.35 -14.95
C ARG A 380 -2.02 -19.75 -14.08
N ILE A 381 -2.42 -18.53 -14.41
CA ILE A 381 -3.67 -17.94 -13.92
C ILE A 381 -4.80 -18.28 -14.89
N THR A 382 -5.95 -18.64 -14.33
CA THR A 382 -7.14 -19.05 -15.08
C THR A 382 -8.41 -18.61 -14.37
N THR A 383 -9.47 -18.37 -15.15
CA THR A 383 -10.83 -18.15 -14.66
C THR A 383 -11.58 -19.46 -14.46
N ASP A 384 -11.10 -20.55 -15.07
CA ASP A 384 -11.73 -21.86 -14.96
C ASP A 384 -11.65 -22.36 -13.52
N HIS A 385 -12.79 -22.84 -13.01
CA HIS A 385 -12.95 -23.29 -11.64
C HIS A 385 -12.68 -22.26 -10.54
N ALA A 386 -12.54 -20.96 -10.86
CA ALA A 386 -12.21 -19.94 -9.87
C ALA A 386 -13.15 -19.93 -8.66
N ARG A 387 -12.62 -20.07 -7.44
CA ARG A 387 -13.44 -20.13 -6.21
C ARG A 387 -14.14 -18.81 -5.94
N THR A 388 -13.39 -17.73 -6.12
CA THR A 388 -13.86 -16.35 -5.93
C THR A 388 -14.65 -15.81 -7.13
N GLY A 389 -14.78 -16.61 -8.20
CA GLY A 389 -15.46 -16.22 -9.44
C GLY A 389 -14.66 -15.27 -10.34
N GLU A 390 -13.48 -14.83 -9.91
CA GLU A 390 -12.59 -14.00 -10.74
C GLU A 390 -11.50 -14.85 -11.38
N ARG A 391 -10.50 -15.30 -10.60
CA ARG A 391 -9.35 -16.08 -11.07
C ARG A 391 -8.85 -17.00 -9.96
N SER A 392 -8.13 -18.05 -10.34
CA SER A 392 -7.32 -18.92 -9.50
C SER A 392 -6.04 -19.30 -10.24
N ALA A 393 -5.07 -19.90 -9.55
CA ALA A 393 -3.91 -20.48 -10.23
C ALA A 393 -4.08 -21.96 -10.47
N SER A 394 -3.62 -22.44 -11.63
CA SER A 394 -3.46 -23.85 -11.94
C SER A 394 -1.98 -24.25 -11.87
N MET A 395 -1.69 -25.34 -11.15
CA MET A 395 -0.38 -25.97 -11.03
C MET A 395 -0.41 -27.38 -11.63
N ALA A 396 0.44 -27.66 -12.62
CA ALA A 396 0.58 -29.01 -13.17
C ALA A 396 1.59 -29.86 -12.36
N VAL A 397 1.21 -31.07 -11.98
CA VAL A 397 2.01 -31.97 -11.12
C VAL A 397 2.91 -32.86 -11.98
N GLY A 398 4.24 -32.79 -11.82
CA GLY A 398 5.19 -33.69 -12.48
C GLY A 398 6.64 -33.39 -12.12
N HIS A 399 7.13 -32.18 -12.44
CA HIS A 399 8.31 -31.57 -11.81
C HIS A 399 7.91 -30.64 -10.65
N THR A 400 8.87 -30.04 -9.95
CA THR A 400 8.59 -29.07 -8.88
C THR A 400 8.02 -27.77 -9.45
N ALA A 401 6.77 -27.49 -9.12
CA ALA A 401 6.13 -26.19 -9.26
C ALA A 401 5.79 -25.67 -7.86
N SER A 402 6.11 -24.43 -7.56
CA SER A 402 5.83 -23.85 -6.25
C SER A 402 5.27 -22.43 -6.36
N ILE A 403 4.40 -22.10 -5.43
CA ILE A 403 3.93 -20.74 -5.18
C ILE A 403 4.41 -20.41 -3.78
N VAL A 404 5.30 -19.44 -3.62
CA VAL A 404 5.82 -19.07 -2.30
C VAL A 404 5.87 -17.57 -2.12
N GLN A 405 5.82 -17.17 -0.85
CA GLN A 405 5.74 -15.77 -0.50
C GLN A 405 6.45 -15.45 0.81
N ILE A 406 7.05 -14.26 0.85
CA ILE A 406 7.65 -13.72 2.07
C ILE A 406 6.54 -13.16 2.98
N VAL A 407 6.67 -13.47 4.27
CA VAL A 407 5.76 -13.06 5.33
C VAL A 407 6.29 -11.80 6.01
N ASP A 408 5.41 -10.84 6.29
CA ASP A 408 5.77 -9.59 6.96
C ASP A 408 6.15 -9.87 8.41
N LYS A 409 7.28 -9.32 8.84
CA LYS A 409 7.76 -9.36 10.22
C LYS A 409 7.03 -8.37 11.14
N GLY A 410 6.31 -7.40 10.58
CA GLY A 410 5.75 -6.24 11.25
C GLY A 410 4.63 -6.52 12.26
N PHE A 411 4.12 -7.76 12.33
CA PHE A 411 3.00 -8.14 13.20
C PHE A 411 3.33 -9.33 14.11
N LEU A 412 4.62 -9.64 14.24
CA LEU A 412 5.15 -10.78 14.98
C LEU A 412 5.30 -10.43 16.47
N ALA A 413 4.21 -10.55 17.24
CA ALA A 413 4.29 -10.45 18.70
C ALA A 413 3.92 -11.78 19.34
N ASP A 414 4.77 -12.26 20.26
CA ASP A 414 4.55 -13.34 21.23
C ASP A 414 3.98 -14.69 20.72
N LYS A 415 4.08 -14.96 19.41
CA LYS A 415 3.56 -16.21 18.80
C LYS A 415 4.62 -17.30 18.70
N SER A 416 4.22 -18.54 18.97
CA SER A 416 5.07 -19.74 18.87
C SER A 416 4.64 -20.73 17.78
N THR A 417 3.61 -20.39 17.00
CA THR A 417 3.10 -21.28 15.95
C THR A 417 2.70 -20.48 14.71
N LEU A 418 3.11 -20.99 13.56
CA LEU A 418 2.76 -20.47 12.24
C LEU A 418 1.77 -21.41 11.59
N GLU A 419 0.65 -20.85 11.14
CA GLU A 419 -0.44 -21.56 10.51
C GLU A 419 -0.52 -21.13 9.05
N ILE A 420 -0.50 -22.07 8.13
CA ILE A 420 -0.69 -21.84 6.70
C ILE A 420 -1.98 -22.52 6.26
N SER A 421 -2.78 -21.85 5.43
CA SER A 421 -3.94 -22.45 4.79
C SER A 421 -4.04 -22.06 3.33
N ALA A 422 -4.72 -22.90 2.56
CA ALA A 422 -5.01 -22.65 1.16
C ALA A 422 -6.29 -23.38 0.76
N TRP A 423 -6.99 -22.87 -0.24
CA TRP A 423 -8.05 -23.60 -0.91
C TRP A 423 -7.48 -24.30 -2.14
N LEU A 424 -7.77 -25.59 -2.25
CA LEU A 424 -7.30 -26.44 -3.32
C LEU A 424 -8.47 -27.14 -4.00
N LEU A 425 -8.37 -27.31 -5.31
CA LEU A 425 -9.29 -28.11 -6.10
C LEU A 425 -8.52 -29.00 -7.07
N GLN A 426 -8.84 -30.29 -7.07
CA GLN A 426 -8.33 -31.26 -8.03
C GLN A 426 -9.49 -31.72 -8.94
N PRO A 427 -9.58 -31.24 -10.19
CA PRO A 427 -10.62 -31.67 -11.10
C PRO A 427 -10.45 -33.13 -11.51
N VAL A 428 -11.57 -33.80 -11.81
CA VAL A 428 -11.54 -35.11 -12.48
C VAL A 428 -11.35 -34.88 -13.97
N ALA A 429 -10.32 -35.48 -14.57
CA ALA A 429 -10.11 -35.39 -16.01
C ALA A 429 -11.33 -35.95 -16.78
N PRO A 430 -11.84 -35.26 -17.82
CA PRO A 430 -12.89 -35.81 -18.66
C PRO A 430 -12.34 -37.01 -19.45
N LYS A 431 -12.94 -38.19 -19.24
CA LYS A 431 -12.54 -39.46 -19.86
C LYS A 431 -12.35 -39.34 -21.38
N LYS A 432 -11.16 -39.70 -21.87
CA LYS A 432 -10.95 -40.61 -23.01
C LYS A 432 -9.49 -41.10 -23.09
N GLY A 433 -9.25 -42.33 -22.61
CA GLY A 433 -8.16 -43.18 -23.11
C GLY A 433 -6.83 -43.23 -22.35
N HIS A 434 -6.59 -42.40 -21.33
CA HIS A 434 -5.40 -42.49 -20.48
C HIS A 434 -5.83 -42.37 -19.02
N SER A 435 -5.27 -43.18 -18.11
CA SER A 435 -5.50 -43.04 -16.68
C SER A 435 -4.92 -41.69 -16.24
N ALA A 436 -5.78 -40.71 -15.97
CA ALA A 436 -5.36 -39.55 -15.18
C ALA A 436 -5.26 -40.06 -13.74
N ASP A 437 -4.08 -40.51 -13.37
CA ASP A 437 -3.82 -41.06 -12.05
C ASP A 437 -4.07 -39.96 -11.01
N ILE A 438 -4.81 -40.33 -9.96
CA ILE A 438 -5.08 -39.49 -8.81
C ILE A 438 -3.75 -38.95 -8.27
N ILE A 439 -3.62 -37.62 -8.16
CA ILE A 439 -2.45 -36.98 -7.54
C ILE A 439 -2.29 -37.52 -6.12
N ASP A 440 -1.17 -38.18 -5.86
CA ASP A 440 -0.86 -38.78 -4.56
C ASP A 440 -0.67 -37.70 -3.47
N ARG A 441 -1.01 -38.04 -2.23
CA ARG A 441 -0.88 -37.19 -1.02
C ARG A 441 0.54 -36.68 -0.79
N SER A 442 1.53 -37.40 -1.30
CA SER A 442 2.94 -37.02 -1.21
C SER A 442 3.32 -35.89 -2.19
N ALA A 443 2.50 -35.66 -3.22
CA ALA A 443 2.83 -34.81 -4.36
C ALA A 443 2.44 -33.34 -4.18
N ILE A 444 1.55 -33.02 -3.23
CA ILE A 444 1.18 -31.65 -2.88
C ILE A 444 1.55 -31.40 -1.41
N ALA A 445 2.19 -30.26 -1.12
CA ALA A 445 2.52 -29.90 0.25
C ALA A 445 2.40 -28.40 0.50
N LEU A 446 1.99 -28.04 1.72
CA LEU A 446 2.23 -26.71 2.28
C LEU A 446 3.70 -26.65 2.70
N THR A 447 4.41 -25.62 2.28
CA THR A 447 5.83 -25.43 2.59
C THR A 447 6.01 -24.17 3.44
N VAL A 448 6.86 -24.26 4.46
CA VAL A 448 7.20 -23.13 5.33
C VAL A 448 8.69 -23.17 5.61
N ARG A 449 9.40 -22.08 5.34
CA ARG A 449 10.82 -21.89 5.69
C ARG A 449 10.93 -20.68 6.60
N VAL A 450 11.39 -20.92 7.81
CA VAL A 450 11.43 -19.95 8.90
C VAL A 450 12.89 -19.58 9.12
N HIS A 451 13.22 -18.32 8.92
CA HIS A 451 14.57 -17.81 9.14
C HIS A 451 14.59 -16.92 10.37
N TYR A 452 15.57 -17.16 11.24
CA TYR A 452 15.71 -16.46 12.52
C TYR A 452 16.85 -15.43 12.50
N LYS A 453 16.85 -14.53 13.48
CA LYS A 453 17.85 -13.45 13.63
C LYS A 453 19.25 -13.97 13.93
N ASP A 454 19.37 -15.16 14.49
CA ASP A 454 20.66 -15.84 14.74
C ASP A 454 21.20 -16.60 13.52
N GLU A 455 20.62 -16.37 12.33
CA GLU A 455 20.95 -17.01 11.06
C GLU A 455 20.65 -18.52 10.99
N THR A 456 19.89 -19.08 11.94
CA THR A 456 19.39 -20.45 11.79
C THR A 456 18.10 -20.48 10.94
N GLU A 457 17.86 -21.62 10.30
CA GLU A 457 16.68 -21.89 9.48
C GLU A 457 15.96 -23.15 9.96
N GLN A 458 14.62 -23.13 9.89
CA GLN A 458 13.78 -24.32 9.98
C GLN A 458 12.91 -24.44 8.74
N SER A 459 12.92 -25.61 8.11
CA SER A 459 12.14 -25.92 6.92
C SER A 459 11.10 -26.99 7.24
N PHE A 460 9.85 -26.74 6.84
CA PHE A 460 8.72 -27.62 7.03
C PHE A 460 8.05 -27.91 5.69
N ARG A 461 7.67 -29.18 5.51
CA ARG A 461 6.87 -29.65 4.38
C ARG A 461 5.71 -30.45 4.96
N VAL A 462 4.50 -29.92 4.85
CA VAL A 462 3.28 -30.55 5.36
C VAL A 462 2.52 -31.14 4.16
N PRO A 463 2.58 -32.46 3.94
CA PRO A 463 1.86 -33.08 2.83
C PRO A 463 0.36 -32.88 3.00
N VAL A 464 -0.34 -32.60 1.91
CA VAL A 464 -1.80 -32.41 1.91
C VAL A 464 -2.47 -33.31 0.90
N THR A 465 -3.71 -33.71 1.22
CA THR A 465 -4.55 -34.51 0.33
C THR A 465 -5.70 -33.65 -0.15
N VAL A 466 -5.97 -33.70 -1.45
CA VAL A 466 -7.16 -33.11 -2.05
C VAL A 466 -7.96 -34.25 -2.66
N GLU A 467 -9.21 -34.42 -2.24
CA GLU A 467 -10.07 -35.46 -2.81
C GLU A 467 -10.39 -35.14 -4.28
N PRO A 468 -10.07 -36.03 -5.24
CA PRO A 468 -10.34 -35.78 -6.66
C PRO A 468 -11.84 -35.66 -6.94
N GLY A 469 -12.24 -34.59 -7.62
CA GLY A 469 -13.65 -34.38 -8.01
C GLY A 469 -14.58 -33.90 -6.93
N ALA A 470 -14.08 -33.73 -5.70
CA ALA A 470 -14.76 -32.92 -4.71
C ALA A 470 -14.69 -31.43 -5.12
N ASP A 471 -15.58 -30.62 -4.54
CA ASP A 471 -15.50 -29.16 -4.65
C ASP A 471 -14.24 -28.64 -3.94
N TRP A 472 -14.04 -27.32 -3.94
CA TRP A 472 -12.94 -26.65 -3.25
C TRP A 472 -12.79 -27.11 -1.80
N GLN A 473 -11.58 -27.55 -1.45
CA GLN A 473 -11.22 -28.03 -0.11
C GLN A 473 -10.22 -27.09 0.53
N GLN A 474 -10.49 -26.68 1.78
CA GLN A 474 -9.51 -25.92 2.55
C GLN A 474 -8.52 -26.89 3.20
N VAL A 475 -7.24 -26.73 2.89
CA VAL A 475 -6.14 -27.42 3.57
C VAL A 475 -5.49 -26.47 4.56
N ARG A 476 -5.04 -27.01 5.70
CA ARG A 476 -4.40 -26.25 6.77
C ARG A 476 -3.18 -27.00 7.29
N GLY A 477 -2.13 -26.28 7.66
CA GLY A 477 -0.95 -26.80 8.33
C GLY A 477 -0.54 -25.84 9.44
N ALA A 478 0.02 -26.39 10.53
CA ALA A 478 0.58 -25.60 11.62
C ALA A 478 1.99 -26.11 11.90
N VAL A 479 2.94 -25.20 12.05
CA VAL A 479 4.35 -25.52 12.32
C VAL A 479 4.84 -24.71 13.53
N PRO A 480 5.60 -25.33 14.44
CA PRO A 480 6.17 -24.61 15.57
C PRO A 480 7.24 -23.63 15.07
N ILE A 481 7.29 -22.46 15.70
CA ILE A 481 8.36 -21.48 15.52
C ILE A 481 8.95 -21.12 16.88
N ARG A 482 10.23 -20.74 16.91
CA ARG A 482 10.76 -19.99 18.06
C ARG A 482 10.06 -18.64 18.12
N GLY A 483 10.11 -17.99 19.29
CA GLY A 483 9.37 -16.78 19.56
C GLY A 483 9.38 -15.83 18.36
N SER A 484 8.21 -15.29 18.00
CA SER A 484 8.04 -14.51 16.78
C SER A 484 8.96 -13.28 16.73
N ASP A 485 9.46 -12.83 17.88
CA ASP A 485 10.48 -11.79 18.05
C ASP A 485 11.89 -12.22 17.62
N GLU A 486 12.19 -13.51 17.55
CA GLU A 486 13.44 -14.07 17.02
C GLU A 486 13.40 -14.22 15.49
N LEU A 487 12.25 -14.05 14.85
CA LEU A 487 12.10 -14.21 13.40
C LEU A 487 12.77 -13.08 12.61
N LYS A 488 13.42 -13.47 11.51
CA LYS A 488 14.02 -12.58 10.52
C LYS A 488 13.08 -12.39 9.32
N PHE A 489 12.54 -13.48 8.79
CA PHE A 489 11.46 -13.53 7.78
C PHE A 489 11.00 -14.99 7.63
N VAL A 490 9.82 -15.18 7.04
CA VAL A 490 9.31 -16.51 6.70
C VAL A 490 9.01 -16.54 5.21
N ILE A 491 9.27 -17.67 4.57
CA ILE A 491 8.81 -17.99 3.22
C ILE A 491 7.78 -19.11 3.34
N ALA A 492 6.55 -18.88 2.92
CA ALA A 492 5.51 -19.90 3.01
C ALA A 492 4.72 -20.00 1.70
N GLY A 493 4.16 -21.18 1.42
CA GLY A 493 3.53 -21.43 0.13
C GLY A 493 3.07 -22.87 -0.09
N ILE A 494 2.82 -23.19 -1.36
CA ILE A 494 2.36 -24.51 -1.82
C ILE A 494 3.33 -25.03 -2.86
N GLU A 495 3.66 -26.31 -2.75
CA GLU A 495 4.48 -27.03 -3.71
C GLU A 495 3.68 -28.19 -4.30
N ALA A 496 3.81 -28.39 -5.61
CA ALA A 496 3.37 -29.56 -6.33
C ALA A 496 4.58 -30.22 -7.01
N ALA A 497 4.94 -31.44 -6.61
CA ALA A 497 6.10 -32.17 -7.14
C ALA A 497 5.86 -33.69 -7.11
N SER A 498 6.22 -34.43 -8.18
CA SER A 498 6.12 -35.90 -8.16
C SER A 498 7.25 -36.52 -7.33
N PRO A 499 6.97 -37.47 -6.41
CA PRO A 499 8.00 -38.20 -5.67
C PRO A 499 8.82 -39.16 -6.55
N LEU A 500 8.36 -39.45 -7.78
CA LEU A 500 8.97 -40.42 -8.69
C LEU A 500 10.05 -39.80 -9.61
N GLY A 501 10.35 -38.51 -9.46
CA GLY A 501 11.46 -37.84 -10.14
C GLY A 501 11.15 -37.30 -11.54
N PRO A 502 12.16 -36.74 -12.24
CA PRO A 502 11.99 -35.85 -13.39
C PRO A 502 11.53 -36.50 -14.71
N PHE A 503 11.17 -37.79 -14.71
CA PHE A 503 10.92 -38.56 -15.94
C PHE A 503 9.45 -38.93 -16.16
N GLN A 504 8.51 -38.48 -15.31
CA GLN A 504 7.09 -38.77 -15.43
C GLN A 504 6.34 -37.63 -16.17
N MET A 505 5.44 -37.98 -17.09
CA MET A 505 4.51 -37.04 -17.74
C MET A 505 3.52 -36.46 -16.72
N ASP A 506 2.93 -35.30 -17.03
CA ASP A 506 2.00 -34.56 -16.16
C ASP A 506 0.97 -35.48 -15.50
N ALA A 507 1.04 -35.59 -14.18
CA ALA A 507 0.19 -36.41 -13.32
C ALA A 507 -1.15 -35.74 -12.97
N GLY A 508 -1.39 -34.52 -13.47
CA GLY A 508 -2.64 -33.80 -13.27
C GLY A 508 -2.44 -32.31 -12.99
N THR A 509 -3.53 -31.62 -12.67
CA THR A 509 -3.54 -30.19 -12.33
C THR A 509 -4.26 -29.96 -11.02
N VAL A 510 -3.72 -29.06 -10.20
CA VAL A 510 -4.33 -28.57 -8.96
C VAL A 510 -4.62 -27.09 -9.12
N PHE A 511 -5.80 -26.66 -8.72
CA PHE A 511 -6.17 -25.26 -8.65
C PHE A 511 -5.99 -24.76 -7.23
N VAL A 512 -5.47 -23.55 -7.09
CA VAL A 512 -5.11 -22.91 -5.81
C VAL A 512 -5.81 -21.55 -5.71
N ASP A 513 -6.40 -21.25 -4.55
CA ASP A 513 -7.00 -19.95 -4.21
C ASP A 513 -6.80 -19.66 -2.71
N ASP A 514 -6.90 -18.38 -2.32
CA ASP A 514 -6.88 -17.89 -0.93
C ASP A 514 -5.78 -18.53 -0.05
N ILE A 515 -4.52 -18.35 -0.44
CA ILE A 515 -3.39 -18.74 0.43
C ILE A 515 -3.27 -17.72 1.56
N GLU A 516 -3.35 -18.20 2.80
CA GLU A 516 -3.31 -17.38 4.00
C GLU A 516 -2.24 -17.89 4.96
N ILE A 517 -1.58 -16.96 5.64
CA ILE A 517 -0.67 -17.27 6.73
C ILE A 517 -1.06 -16.51 8.00
N GLY A 518 -1.27 -17.25 9.07
CA GLY A 518 -1.61 -16.77 10.40
C GLY A 518 -0.56 -17.16 11.43
N LEU A 519 -0.66 -16.58 12.62
CA LEU A 519 0.18 -16.91 13.77
C LEU A 519 -0.67 -17.12 15.02
N SER A 520 -0.29 -18.07 15.85
CA SER A 520 -1.01 -18.41 17.07
C SER A 520 -0.07 -18.93 18.17
N ASN A 521 -0.65 -19.18 19.35
CA ASN A 521 -0.01 -19.88 20.47
C ASN A 521 -0.63 -21.26 20.70
N ALA A 522 -1.41 -21.76 19.72
CA ALA A 522 -2.02 -23.07 19.79
C ALA A 522 -0.96 -24.15 19.56
N ASP A 523 -1.03 -25.24 20.33
CA ASP A 523 -0.13 -26.37 20.12
C ASP A 523 -0.37 -26.96 18.72
N PRO A 524 0.64 -26.99 17.83
CA PRO A 524 0.49 -27.49 16.46
C PRO A 524 0.08 -28.97 16.39
N THR A 525 0.21 -29.73 17.49
CA THR A 525 -0.25 -31.13 17.58
C THR A 525 -1.76 -31.29 17.78
N SER A 526 -2.48 -30.19 18.04
CA SER A 526 -3.91 -30.22 18.40
C SER A 526 -4.88 -30.00 17.22
N SER A 527 -4.41 -29.62 16.04
CA SER A 527 -5.23 -29.38 14.85
C SER A 527 -4.87 -30.33 13.70
N ALA A 528 -5.86 -31.07 13.22
CA ALA A 528 -5.75 -32.19 12.27
C ALA A 528 -4.88 -31.94 11.02
N ALA A 529 -3.66 -32.48 11.03
CA ALA A 529 -3.01 -33.25 9.96
C ALA A 529 -1.69 -33.79 10.53
N GLU A 530 -1.37 -35.08 10.33
CA GLU A 530 -0.13 -35.69 10.82
C GLU A 530 1.10 -34.89 10.36
N VAL A 531 1.77 -34.24 11.32
CA VAL A 531 3.06 -33.58 11.12
C VAL A 531 4.13 -34.67 11.05
N ASN A 532 4.46 -35.14 9.85
CA ASN A 532 5.66 -35.93 9.64
C ASN A 532 6.87 -34.99 9.61
N LEU A 533 7.62 -34.96 10.72
CA LEU A 533 8.95 -34.34 10.78
C LEU A 533 9.93 -35.21 9.97
N SER A 534 10.10 -34.92 8.68
CA SER A 534 11.27 -35.42 7.96
C SER A 534 12.45 -34.47 8.19
N GLU A 535 13.56 -34.96 8.71
CA GLU A 535 14.84 -34.24 8.61
C GLU A 535 15.13 -33.96 7.13
N ALA A 536 15.44 -32.71 6.81
CA ALA A 536 15.98 -32.37 5.51
C ALA A 536 17.24 -33.23 5.26
N PRO A 537 17.47 -33.71 4.03
CA PRO A 537 18.75 -34.30 3.69
C PRO A 537 19.84 -33.30 4.09
N ARG A 538 20.87 -33.74 4.81
CA ARG A 538 22.09 -32.95 4.99
C ARG A 538 22.63 -32.63 3.59
N GLU A 539 22.38 -31.42 3.12
CA GLU A 539 22.81 -31.03 1.78
C GLU A 539 24.33 -30.94 1.76
N ASN A 540 24.91 -31.78 0.91
CA ASN A 540 26.33 -31.81 0.66
C ASN A 540 26.80 -30.44 0.15
N LYS A 541 27.89 -29.93 0.71
CA LYS A 541 28.61 -28.73 0.24
C LYS A 541 28.98 -28.88 -1.25
N ARG A 542 28.08 -28.49 -2.14
CA ARG A 542 28.36 -28.25 -3.56
C ARG A 542 28.27 -26.75 -3.83
N LYS A 543 29.00 -26.32 -4.86
CA LYS A 543 28.97 -24.95 -5.40
C LYS A 543 27.57 -24.71 -6.00
N ILE A 544 26.67 -24.13 -5.21
CA ILE A 544 25.29 -23.82 -5.61
C ILE A 544 25.24 -22.37 -6.09
N ASN A 545 24.55 -22.10 -7.20
CA ASN A 545 24.21 -20.74 -7.61
C ASN A 545 23.16 -20.19 -6.62
N LEU A 546 23.57 -19.29 -5.73
CA LEU A 546 22.77 -18.77 -4.63
C LEU A 546 21.60 -17.88 -5.08
N VAL A 547 21.74 -17.23 -6.23
CA VAL A 547 20.74 -16.30 -6.75
C VAL A 547 19.68 -16.97 -7.62
N ARG A 548 19.85 -18.25 -7.97
CA ARG A 548 18.93 -18.95 -8.86
C ARG A 548 17.50 -18.97 -8.29
N GLY A 549 16.53 -18.49 -9.06
CA GLY A 549 15.12 -18.42 -8.69
C GLY A 549 14.81 -17.53 -7.50
N ARG A 550 15.73 -16.60 -7.14
CA ARG A 550 15.52 -15.69 -6.02
C ARG A 550 14.61 -14.52 -6.41
N CYS A 551 13.98 -13.93 -5.40
CA CYS A 551 13.19 -12.72 -5.60
C CYS A 551 14.11 -11.60 -6.10
N VAL A 552 13.65 -10.88 -7.12
CA VAL A 552 14.34 -9.74 -7.71
C VAL A 552 13.41 -8.53 -7.72
N THR A 553 13.96 -7.36 -7.40
CA THR A 553 13.34 -6.06 -7.67
C THR A 553 14.20 -5.30 -8.66
N GLU A 554 13.60 -4.40 -9.44
CA GLU A 554 14.30 -3.66 -10.48
C GLU A 554 13.95 -2.17 -10.47
N SER A 555 14.87 -1.35 -10.99
CA SER A 555 14.66 0.07 -11.20
C SER A 555 13.68 0.37 -12.32
N SER A 556 13.67 -0.47 -13.36
CA SER A 556 12.73 -0.45 -14.47
C SER A 556 12.80 -1.74 -15.29
N ASN A 557 11.75 -2.01 -16.07
CA ASN A 557 11.73 -3.03 -17.11
C ASN A 557 11.08 -2.47 -18.39
N ASN A 558 11.33 -3.09 -19.54
CA ASN A 558 10.79 -2.69 -20.84
C ASN A 558 9.56 -3.52 -21.26
N GLY A 559 8.62 -3.74 -20.34
CA GLY A 559 7.37 -4.49 -20.58
C GLY A 559 7.38 -5.90 -20.02
N ALA A 560 6.35 -6.67 -20.36
CA ALA A 560 6.19 -8.05 -19.89
C ALA A 560 7.27 -8.98 -20.46
N ASN A 561 7.77 -9.89 -19.63
CA ASN A 561 8.78 -10.92 -19.94
C ASN A 561 10.24 -10.41 -20.04
N VAL A 562 10.56 -9.23 -19.52
CA VAL A 562 11.96 -8.72 -19.44
C VAL A 562 12.32 -8.21 -18.04
N GLU A 563 11.70 -8.83 -17.03
CA GLU A 563 11.86 -8.52 -15.61
C GLU A 563 13.21 -8.98 -15.07
N GLY A 564 13.58 -8.45 -13.90
CA GLY A 564 14.79 -8.77 -13.16
C GLY A 564 14.92 -10.25 -12.80
N ALA A 565 13.79 -10.94 -12.62
CA ALA A 565 13.75 -12.36 -12.31
C ALA A 565 14.38 -13.23 -13.42
N ASN A 566 14.31 -12.78 -14.68
CA ASN A 566 14.90 -13.50 -15.80
C ASN A 566 16.43 -13.50 -15.77
N ALA A 567 17.04 -12.55 -15.06
CA ALA A 567 18.49 -12.52 -14.89
C ALA A 567 18.98 -13.56 -13.86
N VAL A 568 18.08 -14.31 -13.22
CA VAL A 568 18.44 -15.28 -12.18
C VAL A 568 17.63 -16.57 -12.27
N ASP A 569 16.93 -16.85 -13.37
CA ASP A 569 16.09 -18.06 -13.49
C ASP A 569 16.92 -19.31 -13.88
N GLY A 570 18.11 -19.10 -14.45
CA GLY A 570 18.97 -20.14 -14.98
C GLY A 570 18.46 -20.75 -16.29
N ASP A 571 17.58 -20.05 -17.02
CA ASP A 571 17.11 -20.44 -18.35
C ASP A 571 18.00 -19.85 -19.46
N LEU A 572 18.91 -20.69 -19.96
CA LEU A 572 19.76 -20.38 -21.10
C LEU A 572 19.27 -21.03 -22.41
N SER A 573 18.06 -21.59 -22.44
CA SER A 573 17.61 -22.52 -23.49
C SER A 573 17.20 -21.88 -24.82
N VAL A 574 17.13 -20.54 -24.88
CA VAL A 574 16.72 -19.80 -26.08
C VAL A 574 17.94 -19.34 -26.87
N ALA A 575 18.21 -19.97 -28.01
CA ALA A 575 19.41 -19.79 -28.83
C ALA A 575 19.71 -18.36 -29.35
N ASP A 576 18.75 -17.42 -29.25
CA ASP A 576 18.92 -16.00 -29.62
C ASP A 576 18.68 -15.04 -28.44
N HIS A 577 18.53 -15.56 -27.21
CA HIS A 577 18.36 -14.77 -25.97
C HIS A 577 17.34 -13.62 -26.14
N SER A 578 16.20 -13.96 -26.76
CA SER A 578 15.18 -13.03 -27.26
C SER A 578 14.46 -12.32 -26.10
N SER A 579 13.43 -11.51 -26.41
CA SER A 579 12.73 -10.60 -25.49
C SER A 579 12.03 -11.22 -24.28
N HIS A 580 12.33 -12.46 -23.90
CA HIS A 580 11.65 -13.20 -22.85
C HIS A 580 12.61 -13.84 -21.82
N SER A 581 13.94 -13.72 -22.00
CA SER A 581 14.93 -14.50 -21.25
C SER A 581 15.99 -13.65 -20.56
N ALA A 582 15.81 -12.33 -20.47
CA ALA A 582 16.80 -11.44 -19.90
C ALA A 582 16.11 -10.24 -19.22
N TRP A 583 16.72 -9.72 -18.16
CA TRP A 583 16.30 -8.42 -17.63
C TRP A 583 16.68 -7.30 -18.60
N ARG A 584 15.78 -6.34 -18.78
CA ARG A 584 16.00 -5.18 -19.66
C ARG A 584 15.39 -3.93 -19.07
N SER A 585 16.21 -2.92 -18.87
CA SER A 585 15.73 -1.59 -18.47
C SER A 585 14.81 -0.99 -19.53
N GLY A 586 13.66 -0.47 -19.10
CA GLY A 586 12.77 0.36 -19.93
C GLY A 586 13.17 1.83 -19.96
N ARG A 587 14.24 2.19 -19.24
CA ARG A 587 14.75 3.55 -19.10
C ARG A 587 16.23 3.64 -19.47
N PRO A 588 16.74 4.85 -19.71
CA PRO A 588 18.14 4.99 -19.99
C PRO A 588 19.04 4.53 -18.82
N ALA A 589 20.23 4.02 -19.13
CA ALA A 589 21.21 3.36 -18.25
C ALA A 589 21.68 4.14 -17.01
N LYS A 590 21.21 5.38 -16.85
CA LYS A 590 21.49 6.17 -15.67
C LYS A 590 20.82 5.52 -14.45
N ASP A 591 21.64 4.86 -13.64
CA ASP A 591 21.28 4.22 -12.38
C ASP A 591 20.22 3.10 -12.53
N GLN A 592 20.35 2.25 -13.55
CA GLN A 592 19.42 1.14 -13.76
C GLN A 592 19.95 -0.14 -13.12
N TRP A 593 19.14 -0.77 -12.28
CA TRP A 593 19.59 -1.85 -11.42
C TRP A 593 18.56 -2.97 -11.27
N ILE A 594 19.07 -4.16 -10.95
CA ILE A 594 18.34 -5.25 -10.33
C ILE A 594 18.92 -5.50 -8.93
N LYS A 595 18.04 -5.82 -7.99
CA LYS A 595 18.38 -6.16 -6.62
C LYS A 595 17.80 -7.52 -6.29
N ILE A 596 18.69 -8.44 -5.95
CA ILE A 596 18.41 -9.84 -5.66
C ILE A 596 18.42 -10.03 -4.15
N TYR A 597 17.43 -10.76 -3.66
CA TYR A 597 17.24 -11.05 -2.25
C TYR A 597 17.68 -12.47 -1.96
N LEU A 598 18.79 -12.62 -1.24
CA LEU A 598 19.15 -13.89 -0.64
C LEU A 598 18.36 -14.06 0.66
N PRO A 599 17.99 -15.31 1.02
CA PRO A 599 17.27 -15.55 2.26
C PRO A 599 18.11 -15.08 3.45
N GLU A 600 19.35 -15.53 3.55
CA GLU A 600 20.28 -15.21 4.63
C GLU A 600 21.53 -14.50 4.11
N THR A 601 22.42 -14.14 5.04
CA THR A 601 23.72 -13.57 4.68
C THR A 601 24.67 -14.69 4.27
N TYR A 602 25.05 -14.74 3.00
CA TYR A 602 26.05 -15.67 2.50
C TYR A 602 27.41 -14.98 2.39
N LEU A 603 28.49 -15.71 2.69
CA LEU A 603 29.81 -15.32 2.23
C LEU A 603 29.92 -15.69 0.75
N ILE A 604 29.77 -14.69 -0.11
CA ILE A 604 29.93 -14.88 -1.55
C ILE A 604 31.37 -14.54 -1.92
N SER A 605 31.94 -15.30 -2.85
CA SER A 605 33.33 -15.12 -3.29
C SER A 605 33.47 -15.14 -4.80
N ARG A 606 32.41 -15.51 -5.51
CA ARG A 606 32.40 -15.51 -6.97
C ARG A 606 31.06 -15.09 -7.54
N VAL A 607 31.11 -14.22 -8.55
CA VAL A 607 29.96 -13.83 -9.36
C VAL A 607 30.27 -14.10 -10.83
N ARG A 608 29.29 -14.61 -11.57
CA ARG A 608 29.37 -14.76 -13.03
C ARG A 608 28.24 -13.97 -13.66
N LEU A 609 28.56 -13.21 -14.70
CA LEU A 609 27.61 -12.36 -15.42
C LEU A 609 27.63 -12.72 -16.89
N LEU A 610 26.45 -12.83 -17.50
CA LEU A 610 26.29 -13.05 -18.92
C LEU A 610 25.50 -11.89 -19.54
N ASN A 611 26.04 -11.31 -20.62
CA ASN A 611 25.36 -10.26 -21.36
C ASN A 611 24.30 -10.85 -22.31
N ASN A 612 23.41 -10.02 -22.86
CA ASN A 612 22.43 -10.50 -23.82
C ASN A 612 23.10 -10.92 -25.14
N ALA A 613 22.76 -12.08 -25.72
CA ALA A 613 23.40 -12.55 -26.95
C ALA A 613 22.94 -11.82 -28.22
N SER A 614 21.82 -11.09 -28.19
CA SER A 614 21.40 -10.29 -29.33
C SER A 614 22.03 -8.90 -29.30
N ILE A 615 22.60 -8.47 -30.43
CA ILE A 615 23.11 -7.09 -30.61
C ILE A 615 21.99 -6.05 -30.64
N TYR A 616 20.76 -6.47 -30.94
CA TYR A 616 19.60 -5.58 -31.05
C TYR A 616 18.96 -5.25 -29.70
N TYR A 617 19.32 -5.99 -28.64
CA TYR A 617 18.75 -5.84 -27.31
C TYR A 617 19.79 -5.30 -26.32
N TYR A 618 19.32 -4.58 -25.30
CA TYR A 618 20.07 -3.64 -24.44
C TYR A 618 21.27 -4.23 -23.68
N ARG A 619 22.36 -4.54 -24.39
CA ARG A 619 23.60 -5.05 -23.81
C ARG A 619 24.24 -4.01 -22.91
N THR A 620 24.50 -4.40 -21.67
CA THR A 620 25.25 -3.57 -20.73
C THR A 620 26.72 -3.52 -21.13
N LYS A 621 27.29 -2.33 -21.18
CA LYS A 621 28.71 -2.08 -21.47
C LYS A 621 29.52 -1.95 -20.21
N SER A 622 29.08 -1.12 -19.27
CA SER A 622 29.74 -0.94 -17.98
C SER A 622 28.77 -1.17 -16.83
N TYR A 623 29.26 -1.71 -15.73
CA TYR A 623 28.44 -2.07 -14.57
C TYR A 623 29.19 -1.85 -13.25
N LYS A 624 28.41 -1.84 -12.17
CA LYS A 624 28.90 -2.08 -10.80
C LYS A 624 28.06 -3.14 -10.11
N LEU A 625 28.71 -3.85 -9.20
CA LEU A 625 28.10 -4.81 -8.28
C LEU A 625 28.31 -4.35 -6.85
N GLU A 626 27.23 -4.33 -6.10
CA GLU A 626 27.21 -3.93 -4.71
C GLU A 626 26.50 -5.00 -3.88
N VAL A 627 26.93 -5.15 -2.63
CA VAL A 627 26.30 -6.06 -1.67
C VAL A 627 25.95 -5.31 -0.40
N SER A 628 24.92 -5.80 0.27
CA SER A 628 24.50 -5.31 1.57
C SER A 628 24.04 -6.49 2.44
N VAL A 629 24.13 -6.32 3.75
CA VAL A 629 23.54 -7.24 4.73
C VAL A 629 22.21 -6.71 5.29
N ASP A 630 21.93 -5.42 5.11
CA ASP A 630 20.81 -4.69 5.74
C ASP A 630 19.88 -3.95 4.76
N ASP A 631 20.21 -3.93 3.46
CA ASP A 631 19.50 -3.20 2.39
C ASP A 631 19.50 -1.67 2.57
N VAL A 632 20.41 -1.15 3.40
CA VAL A 632 20.60 0.29 3.63
C VAL A 632 21.97 0.70 3.12
N GLU A 633 23.02 0.07 3.64
CA GLU A 633 24.40 0.38 3.29
C GLU A 633 24.91 -0.62 2.25
N TYR A 634 25.32 -0.10 1.10
CA TYR A 634 25.79 -0.91 -0.03
C TYR A 634 27.30 -0.75 -0.21
N ARG A 635 28.01 -1.87 -0.10
CA ARG A 635 29.44 -1.95 -0.41
C ARG A 635 29.61 -2.38 -1.85
N GLN A 636 30.28 -1.56 -2.66
CA GLN A 636 30.71 -1.97 -3.98
C GLN A 636 31.79 -3.06 -3.87
N ILE A 637 31.56 -4.20 -4.52
CA ILE A 637 32.48 -5.36 -4.54
C ILE A 637 33.16 -5.55 -5.90
N ALA A 638 32.55 -5.06 -6.97
CA ALA A 638 33.15 -5.08 -8.30
C ALA A 638 32.58 -3.97 -9.19
N ALA A 639 33.34 -3.58 -10.20
CA ALA A 639 32.88 -2.77 -11.31
C ALA A 639 33.74 -3.12 -12.54
N GLY A 640 33.18 -2.95 -13.73
CA GLY A 640 33.91 -3.32 -14.93
C GLY A 640 33.11 -3.14 -16.21
N MET A 641 33.59 -3.78 -17.27
CA MET A 641 32.92 -3.85 -18.55
C MET A 641 32.49 -5.28 -18.85
N LEU A 642 31.30 -5.47 -19.41
CA LEU A 642 30.88 -6.77 -19.94
C LEU A 642 31.29 -6.88 -21.41
N PRO A 643 31.60 -8.08 -21.91
CA PRO A 643 31.81 -8.33 -23.33
C PRO A 643 30.64 -7.86 -24.18
N ASN A 644 30.93 -7.43 -25.40
CA ASN A 644 29.90 -7.10 -26.39
C ASN A 644 29.44 -8.37 -27.15
N GLU A 645 29.06 -9.40 -26.40
CA GLU A 645 28.59 -10.72 -26.85
C GLU A 645 27.90 -11.42 -25.66
N GLY A 646 27.05 -12.42 -25.91
CA GLY A 646 26.24 -13.07 -24.86
C GLY A 646 26.51 -14.55 -24.65
N ASP A 647 27.62 -15.05 -25.16
CA ASP A 647 28.15 -16.40 -24.95
C ASP A 647 29.38 -16.41 -24.02
N THR A 648 30.05 -15.26 -23.85
CA THR A 648 31.19 -15.10 -22.95
C THR A 648 30.76 -14.66 -21.56
N TRP A 649 31.03 -15.52 -20.57
CA TRP A 649 30.84 -15.22 -19.16
C TRP A 649 31.92 -14.28 -18.63
N THR A 650 31.51 -13.23 -17.93
CA THR A 650 32.40 -12.43 -17.09
C THR A 650 32.44 -13.04 -15.70
N GLU A 651 33.61 -13.56 -15.30
CA GLU A 651 33.80 -14.12 -13.97
C GLU A 651 34.53 -13.13 -13.06
N LEU A 652 33.98 -12.96 -11.86
CA LEU A 652 34.50 -12.10 -10.81
C LEU A 652 34.79 -12.95 -9.61
N ASN A 653 36.04 -12.91 -9.15
CA ASN A 653 36.48 -13.57 -7.93
C ASN A 653 37.02 -12.50 -6.99
N PHE A 654 36.64 -12.59 -5.72
CA PHE A 654 37.04 -11.62 -4.70
C PHE A 654 37.09 -12.31 -3.34
N ASP A 655 37.75 -11.68 -2.37
CA ASP A 655 37.79 -12.18 -0.99
C ASP A 655 36.35 -12.33 -0.47
N PRO A 656 36.00 -13.45 0.20
CA PRO A 656 34.62 -13.70 0.63
C PRO A 656 34.00 -12.49 1.35
N VAL A 657 32.88 -11.99 0.83
CA VAL A 657 32.15 -10.84 1.38
C VAL A 657 30.77 -11.28 1.84
N PRO A 658 30.31 -10.86 3.02
CA PRO A 658 28.95 -11.11 3.45
C PRO A 658 27.96 -10.34 2.58
N ALA A 659 26.98 -11.06 2.01
CA ALA A 659 25.95 -10.52 1.16
C ALA A 659 24.61 -11.19 1.46
N ARG A 660 23.60 -10.38 1.72
CA ARG A 660 22.18 -10.80 1.74
C ARG A 660 21.40 -10.16 0.59
N TYR A 661 21.74 -8.92 0.26
CA TYR A 661 21.21 -8.20 -0.88
C TYR A 661 22.33 -8.01 -1.88
N ILE A 662 22.05 -8.32 -3.13
CA ILE A 662 23.02 -8.17 -4.22
C ILE A 662 22.41 -7.25 -5.26
N ARG A 663 23.09 -6.15 -5.56
CA ARG A 663 22.64 -5.17 -6.54
C ARG A 663 23.58 -5.15 -7.74
N PHE A 664 23.06 -5.49 -8.90
CA PHE A 664 23.70 -5.23 -10.19
C PHE A 664 23.18 -3.92 -10.74
N THR A 665 24.07 -3.01 -11.10
CA THR A 665 23.73 -1.73 -11.75
C THR A 665 24.42 -1.64 -13.10
N GLY A 666 23.65 -1.53 -14.17
CA GLY A 666 24.16 -1.15 -15.48
C GLY A 666 24.34 0.36 -15.55
N ILE A 667 25.52 0.81 -15.99
CA ILE A 667 25.92 2.23 -16.04
C ILE A 667 25.81 2.79 -17.46
N ASP A 668 26.20 2.00 -18.46
CA ASP A 668 26.17 2.37 -19.90
C ASP A 668 25.92 1.13 -20.77
N GLY A 669 25.47 1.32 -22.00
CA GLY A 669 25.14 0.25 -22.98
C GLY A 669 25.92 0.32 -24.28
N TYR A 670 25.95 -0.77 -25.06
CA TYR A 670 26.72 -0.83 -26.32
C TYR A 670 25.99 -0.26 -27.56
N HIS A 671 24.75 -0.68 -27.82
CA HIS A 671 24.11 -0.53 -29.14
C HIS A 671 22.93 0.44 -29.20
N HIS A 672 22.39 0.80 -28.04
CA HIS A 672 21.32 1.79 -27.89
C HIS A 672 21.76 2.79 -26.82
N PRO A 673 21.96 4.07 -27.16
CA PRO A 673 22.58 5.05 -26.26
C PRO A 673 21.93 5.07 -24.88
N GLY A 674 22.70 4.64 -23.89
CA GLY A 674 22.27 4.53 -22.52
C GLY A 674 21.11 3.57 -22.34
N THR A 675 21.19 2.29 -22.71
CA THR A 675 20.22 1.25 -22.28
C THR A 675 20.99 0.05 -21.73
N VAL A 676 20.41 -0.67 -20.77
CA VAL A 676 21.10 -1.79 -20.10
C VAL A 676 20.17 -2.97 -19.86
N GLY A 677 20.78 -4.12 -19.65
CA GLY A 677 20.13 -5.40 -19.47
C GLY A 677 21.16 -6.48 -19.14
N LEU A 678 20.67 -7.59 -18.61
CA LEU A 678 21.50 -8.70 -18.17
C LEU A 678 20.79 -10.01 -18.51
N MET A 679 21.52 -10.96 -19.11
CA MET A 679 20.96 -12.26 -19.46
C MET A 679 20.86 -13.14 -18.23
N GLU A 680 21.98 -13.35 -17.55
CA GLU A 680 22.06 -14.26 -16.41
C GLU A 680 23.11 -13.77 -15.42
N MET A 681 22.83 -14.00 -14.15
CA MET A 681 23.73 -13.76 -13.02
C MET A 681 23.78 -15.00 -12.15
N GLU A 682 24.99 -15.45 -11.86
CA GLU A 682 25.23 -16.53 -10.91
C GLU A 682 26.13 -16.06 -9.76
N VAL A 683 25.84 -16.52 -8.54
CA VAL A 683 26.59 -16.13 -7.34
C VAL A 683 26.92 -17.36 -6.51
N TYR A 684 28.16 -17.44 -6.03
CA TYR A 684 28.72 -18.60 -5.33
C TYR A 684 29.52 -18.23 -4.08
#